data_AF-A0A8H4WB55-F1
#
_entry.id   AF-A0A8H4WB55-F1
#
_cell.length_a   1.000
_cell.length_b   1.000
_cell.length_c   1.000
_cell.angle_alpha   90.00
_cell.angle_beta   90.00
_cell.angle_gamma   90.00
#
_symmetry.space_group_name_H-M   'P 1'
#
loop_
_entity.id
_entity.type
_entity.pdbx_description
1 polymer ?
#
loop_
_entity_poly.entity_id
_entity_poly.type
_entity_poly.pdbx_seq_one_letter_code
_entity_poly.pdbx_strand_id
1 'polypeptide(L)'
;MHLSMFLLLILALFTSLSLARTVVPGIIRWTDCAKSVPELTTSGTLNTSAIDLTMLPPTLHCGQLDVPMDYSKPFCETNMITLGLAMYRPVNPKGVLFFNPGGTDAGVVVAWEVALNVTQAFDGLLDLELLVLDVRGTFSSNQLNVSLDTLTPLFGSYEFDAVKNISAAAIQSWIDNSLPPGIIQHVGTKEVVRDYEQVRKALGYEKINFLGASYGSFRATQYAATFPERVDRFVLDSVAPHGRQALDDIEATNRLMQRADAYCLNNASCPFYGKGKGSVLKAYKQVLTIARQTPFFIPECVNTTTCYPYATDTDVQTLMLGNLLGAPDFPAILDGIYAALNGNGIFFGNGPRSLESVVAMPLLCNDYGYERNFETFQSSLEQGLKNDITGIGQTQVWLIQLMCSAWPFPVPSSQPLAVNNKMLLVTADFDASAPTEWTTFAWEQAPNSALVVRHGDDHVSFLLVDQPSTKITKAFLNTGILPMAQEIGPCSVRRKRPTLRRWISIGGEQLNQLNHVVQFVHHHGVSRQRLPKIDLGIAADAYEKAKAFVAPLNNTQKIAIVMVSSFTSDNATRKAYTNTDGVSRLNFFMFVSGFPMGNANTMTWDRDLIAAQFKAVGDEYFATGYNVINGALLGPLGRVPEGGRQNEAFSPDPFLSGVAAAEGVKAQKEAGIITGVRHFLLYEQESNRTGGMGPSSSVYSSNVDDKTLHEVYMWPWGDAINGGAAAVMYAMPRVNDTHSCENNELLSGKLKEELGSPGFVCPGESAQFSSYTSANAGLDYSPYSDELWTQATLAAGVANCSLPQAQLDDMAIRSVLPYYFNNYHNVLRNHSALIRKIGGEAISLLKNDNTNGGGLPLDKLLSISLYGSHAGPALAGPNFAWGVQGTSADIFQGHLVSGGGSGQLSLPYLITPFQALSQRAYEDNSMIWWIMNNTYSSSGGSGQTFRIGGSTGVSPSYAEYASESAPPWPGIIADVLYGDVNPSGKLINTIAKNASDYLASVCKTTECPFSEGVYVDYRWFDKEGIEPRYPFGHGLSYTTFSYGDVTVTITNSSASTSKYPVGQLGLGGQVDLFDEVIAVNTTVQSTGFLDGAEVAQLYLSFPDAADQPICILRGFEKVKITADQVAAVSFSLCRRDVSYWDVVAQKWAVANGTYTFSVGSSLRDLRSNTTLVI
;
A
#
# COMPACT_ATOMS: atom_id res chain seq x y z
N MET A 1 -19.68 -90.77 36.83
CA MET A 1 -18.67 -89.72 37.12
C MET A 1 -18.28 -88.91 35.87
N HIS A 2 -19.21 -88.67 34.93
CA HIS A 2 -18.94 -87.89 33.70
C HIS A 2 -20.03 -86.84 33.37
N LEU A 3 -21.01 -86.61 34.26
CA LEU A 3 -22.05 -85.60 34.04
C LEU A 3 -21.80 -84.27 34.78
N SER A 4 -21.04 -84.30 35.88
CA SER A 4 -20.74 -83.09 36.67
C SER A 4 -19.57 -82.26 36.13
N MET A 5 -18.72 -82.83 35.25
CA MET A 5 -17.63 -82.09 34.60
C MET A 5 -18.09 -81.33 33.34
N PHE A 6 -19.21 -81.73 32.73
CA PHE A 6 -19.76 -81.05 31.57
C PHE A 6 -20.58 -79.81 31.95
N LEU A 7 -21.25 -79.83 33.11
CA LEU A 7 -22.01 -78.68 33.59
C LEU A 7 -21.13 -77.56 34.18
N LEU A 8 -19.98 -77.91 34.77
CA LEU A 8 -19.00 -76.93 35.28
C LEU A 8 -18.18 -76.28 34.15
N LEU A 9 -17.94 -76.97 33.02
CA LEU A 9 -17.36 -76.32 31.84
C LEU A 9 -18.35 -75.37 31.16
N ILE A 10 -19.65 -75.70 31.13
CA ILE A 10 -20.67 -74.82 30.53
C ILE A 10 -20.94 -73.60 31.44
N LEU A 11 -20.96 -73.74 32.77
CA LEU A 11 -21.11 -72.55 33.64
C LEU A 11 -19.86 -71.65 33.67
N ALA A 12 -18.65 -72.20 33.55
CA ALA A 12 -17.42 -71.38 33.47
C ALA A 12 -17.27 -70.67 32.10
N LEU A 13 -17.90 -71.21 31.05
CA LEU A 13 -18.03 -70.54 29.75
C LEU A 13 -19.16 -69.50 29.71
N PHE A 14 -20.08 -69.47 30.69
CA PHE A 14 -21.15 -68.46 30.74
C PHE A 14 -20.98 -67.37 31.81
N THR A 15 -19.99 -67.48 32.71
CA THR A 15 -19.67 -66.41 33.69
C THR A 15 -18.38 -65.65 33.38
N SER A 16 -17.74 -65.92 32.24
CA SER A 16 -16.64 -65.11 31.69
C SER A 16 -16.90 -64.60 30.28
N LEU A 17 -18.14 -64.70 29.77
CA LEU A 17 -18.63 -63.70 28.80
C LEU A 17 -19.06 -62.44 29.57
N SER A 18 -18.07 -61.74 30.14
CA SER A 18 -18.05 -60.31 29.90
C SER A 18 -18.19 -60.18 28.40
N LEU A 19 -19.24 -59.51 27.92
CA LEU A 19 -19.38 -59.21 26.50
C LEU A 19 -18.05 -58.58 26.08
N ALA A 20 -17.17 -59.37 25.48
CA ALA A 20 -16.03 -58.87 24.74
C ALA A 20 -16.69 -57.97 23.72
N ARG A 21 -16.65 -56.66 24.01
CA ARG A 21 -17.30 -55.63 23.23
C ARG A 21 -16.72 -55.88 21.85
N THR A 22 -17.52 -56.41 20.91
CA THR A 22 -17.06 -56.56 19.54
C THR A 22 -16.78 -55.14 19.09
N VAL A 23 -15.50 -54.74 19.16
CA VAL A 23 -15.08 -53.39 18.87
C VAL A 23 -15.12 -53.28 17.35
N VAL A 24 -16.28 -52.89 16.84
CA VAL A 24 -16.47 -52.63 15.41
C VAL A 24 -16.06 -51.19 15.16
N PRO A 25 -14.90 -50.93 14.52
CA PRO A 25 -14.49 -49.56 14.22
C PRO A 25 -15.48 -48.91 13.24
N GLY A 26 -15.74 -47.62 13.44
CA GLY A 26 -16.42 -46.79 12.44
C GLY A 26 -17.95 -46.84 12.43
N ILE A 27 -18.61 -47.28 13.50
CA ILE A 27 -20.07 -47.22 13.66
C ILE A 27 -20.43 -46.37 14.88
N ILE A 28 -21.32 -45.39 14.69
CA ILE A 28 -21.87 -44.59 15.79
C ILE A 28 -22.88 -45.44 16.57
N ARG A 29 -22.65 -45.56 17.88
CA ARG A 29 -23.62 -46.15 18.82
C ARG A 29 -24.51 -45.03 19.35
N TRP A 30 -25.72 -44.95 18.82
CA TRP A 30 -26.72 -44.01 19.31
C TRP A 30 -27.17 -44.38 20.73
N THR A 31 -27.16 -43.40 21.62
CA THR A 31 -27.55 -43.53 23.03
C THR A 31 -28.79 -42.69 23.31
N ASP A 32 -29.50 -43.05 24.37
CA ASP A 32 -30.60 -42.26 24.89
C ASP A 32 -30.08 -40.95 25.48
N CYS A 33 -30.45 -39.82 24.88
CA CYS A 33 -30.03 -38.48 25.33
C CYS A 33 -30.41 -38.19 26.78
N ALA A 34 -31.52 -38.74 27.29
CA ALA A 34 -31.94 -38.55 28.67
C ALA A 34 -30.94 -39.19 29.67
N LYS A 35 -30.08 -40.11 29.21
CA LYS A 35 -29.04 -40.78 30.01
C LYS A 35 -27.64 -40.23 29.76
N SER A 36 -27.52 -39.23 28.91
CA SER A 36 -26.26 -38.59 28.51
C SER A 36 -26.44 -37.07 28.47
N VAL A 37 -27.06 -36.54 29.53
CA VAL A 37 -27.28 -35.09 29.70
C VAL A 37 -25.91 -34.42 29.91
N PRO A 38 -25.56 -33.39 29.13
CA PRO A 38 -24.31 -32.67 29.32
C PRO A 38 -24.30 -31.96 30.68
N GLU A 39 -23.16 -32.01 31.39
CA GLU A 39 -22.96 -31.25 32.63
C GLU A 39 -22.86 -29.74 32.29
N LEU A 40 -23.48 -28.91 33.14
CA LEU A 40 -23.51 -27.45 32.99
C LEU A 40 -22.09 -26.89 32.87
N THR A 41 -21.81 -26.19 31.78
CA THR A 41 -20.60 -25.39 31.62
C THR A 41 -20.83 -23.96 32.08
N THR A 42 -19.71 -23.28 32.33
CA THR A 42 -19.61 -21.89 32.82
C THR A 42 -20.35 -20.84 31.97
N SER A 43 -20.88 -21.19 30.79
CA SER A 43 -21.71 -20.32 29.95
C SER A 43 -23.15 -20.12 30.46
N GLY A 44 -23.65 -20.95 31.37
CA GLY A 44 -24.94 -20.73 32.05
C GLY A 44 -26.19 -20.69 31.15
N THR A 45 -26.11 -21.09 29.89
CA THR A 45 -27.20 -20.93 28.91
C THR A 45 -28.24 -22.06 28.93
N LEU A 46 -27.83 -23.30 29.20
CA LEU A 46 -28.73 -24.46 29.23
C LEU A 46 -29.02 -24.90 30.69
N ASN A 47 -30.11 -24.42 31.27
CA ASN A 47 -30.56 -24.86 32.60
C ASN A 47 -31.21 -26.26 32.51
N THR A 48 -30.41 -27.30 32.69
CA THR A 48 -30.86 -28.70 32.62
C THR A 48 -31.92 -29.06 33.66
N SER A 49 -31.94 -28.36 34.80
CA SER A 49 -32.97 -28.48 35.84
C SER A 49 -34.38 -28.08 35.37
N ALA A 50 -34.49 -27.30 34.30
CA ALA A 50 -35.76 -26.84 33.73
C ALA A 50 -36.24 -27.68 32.53
N ILE A 51 -35.49 -28.73 32.15
CA ILE A 51 -35.77 -29.58 30.99
C ILE A 51 -36.52 -30.84 31.42
N ASP A 52 -37.66 -31.14 30.79
CA ASP A 52 -38.33 -32.43 30.95
C ASP A 52 -37.61 -33.51 30.12
N LEU A 53 -36.72 -34.27 30.78
CA LEU A 53 -35.94 -35.34 30.16
C LEU A 53 -36.80 -36.51 29.64
N THR A 54 -38.08 -36.59 29.98
CA THR A 54 -39.00 -37.62 29.47
C THR A 54 -39.65 -37.24 28.14
N MET A 55 -39.58 -35.96 27.76
CA MET A 55 -40.19 -35.39 26.55
C MET A 55 -39.14 -34.68 25.67
N LEU A 56 -37.98 -35.31 25.46
CA LEU A 56 -36.97 -34.76 24.56
C LEU A 56 -37.47 -34.79 23.09
N PRO A 57 -37.21 -33.74 22.30
CA PRO A 57 -37.59 -33.69 20.89
C PRO A 57 -37.03 -34.88 20.11
N PRO A 58 -37.80 -35.49 19.18
CA PRO A 58 -37.32 -36.60 18.37
C PRO A 58 -36.20 -36.20 17.40
N THR A 59 -35.97 -34.90 17.23
CA THR A 59 -34.87 -34.34 16.44
C THR A 59 -33.53 -34.35 17.19
N LEU A 60 -33.51 -34.59 18.51
CA LEU A 60 -32.27 -34.65 19.29
C LEU A 60 -31.72 -36.07 19.36
N HIS A 61 -30.45 -36.25 18.98
CA HIS A 61 -29.77 -37.53 18.99
C HIS A 61 -28.42 -37.43 19.70
N CYS A 62 -28.09 -38.42 20.54
CA CYS A 62 -26.82 -38.51 21.25
C CYS A 62 -26.14 -39.81 20.86
N GLY A 63 -24.82 -39.81 20.78
CA GLY A 63 -24.10 -40.99 20.32
C GLY A 63 -22.67 -41.04 20.81
N GLN A 64 -22.09 -42.22 20.63
CA GLN A 64 -20.69 -42.50 20.92
C GLN A 64 -20.00 -43.18 19.75
N LEU A 65 -18.73 -42.86 19.52
CA LEU A 65 -17.91 -43.48 18.48
C LEU A 65 -16.55 -43.88 19.05
N ASP A 66 -16.18 -45.16 18.89
CA ASP A 66 -14.83 -45.60 19.24
C ASP A 66 -13.86 -45.33 18.10
N VAL A 67 -12.72 -44.72 18.42
CA VAL A 67 -11.67 -44.32 17.49
C VAL A 67 -10.29 -44.67 18.05
N PRO A 68 -9.24 -44.75 17.21
CA PRO A 68 -7.88 -44.88 17.71
C PRO A 68 -7.47 -43.74 18.63
N MET A 69 -6.80 -44.07 19.75
CA MET A 69 -6.10 -43.07 20.56
C MET A 69 -4.93 -42.49 19.76
N ASP A 70 -4.04 -43.36 19.29
CA ASP A 70 -2.92 -43.07 18.41
C ASP A 70 -3.20 -43.62 17.01
N TYR A 71 -3.46 -42.73 16.06
CA TYR A 71 -3.76 -43.09 14.67
C TYR A 71 -2.55 -43.66 13.90
N SER A 72 -1.33 -43.63 14.46
CA SER A 72 -0.16 -44.30 13.88
C SER A 72 -0.12 -45.81 14.19
N LYS A 73 -0.95 -46.27 15.13
CA LYS A 73 -1.05 -47.67 15.55
C LYS A 73 -2.38 -48.28 15.08
N PRO A 74 -2.43 -49.61 14.87
CA PRO A 74 -3.69 -50.28 14.58
C PRO A 74 -4.74 -50.05 15.66
N PHE A 75 -6.00 -50.00 15.25
CA PHE A 75 -7.14 -49.94 16.16
C PHE A 75 -7.27 -51.25 16.96
N CYS A 76 -7.22 -51.15 18.28
CA CYS A 76 -7.37 -52.27 19.22
C CYS A 76 -7.78 -51.76 20.61
N GLU A 77 -8.16 -52.64 21.53
CA GLU A 77 -8.63 -52.26 22.88
C GLU A 77 -7.61 -51.44 23.68
N THR A 78 -6.31 -51.65 23.47
CA THR A 78 -5.24 -50.88 24.14
C THR A 78 -4.86 -49.59 23.42
N ASN A 79 -5.46 -49.30 22.26
CA ASN A 79 -5.22 -48.11 21.45
C ASN A 79 -6.56 -47.49 20.98
N MET A 80 -7.53 -47.38 21.88
CA MET A 80 -8.84 -46.79 21.57
C MET A 80 -9.26 -45.76 22.61
N ILE A 81 -10.01 -44.76 22.15
CA ILE A 81 -10.81 -43.85 22.96
C ILE A 81 -12.25 -43.85 22.43
N THR A 82 -13.20 -43.43 23.25
CA THR A 82 -14.60 -43.23 22.91
C THR A 82 -14.89 -41.72 22.85
N LEU A 83 -15.41 -41.28 21.72
CA LEU A 83 -15.89 -39.92 21.50
C LEU A 83 -17.38 -39.82 21.82
N GLY A 84 -17.83 -38.73 22.45
CA GLY A 84 -19.24 -38.40 22.62
C GLY A 84 -19.69 -37.24 21.73
N LEU A 85 -20.85 -37.38 21.12
CA LEU A 85 -21.43 -36.43 20.17
C LEU A 85 -22.93 -36.25 20.39
N ALA A 86 -23.45 -35.10 19.97
CA ALA A 86 -24.86 -34.78 19.92
C ALA A 86 -25.24 -34.18 18.57
N MET A 87 -26.48 -34.40 18.13
CA MET A 87 -26.99 -33.93 16.86
C MET A 87 -28.42 -33.41 16.96
N TYR A 88 -28.70 -32.34 16.23
CA TYR A 88 -30.04 -32.03 15.76
C TYR A 88 -30.24 -32.65 14.37
N ARG A 89 -31.27 -33.48 14.18
CA ARG A 89 -31.57 -34.18 12.93
C ARG A 89 -33.01 -33.91 12.47
N PRO A 90 -33.22 -33.16 11.38
CA PRO A 90 -34.55 -33.01 10.78
C PRO A 90 -34.96 -34.28 10.02
N VAL A 91 -36.24 -34.41 9.69
CA VAL A 91 -36.80 -35.60 9.02
C VAL A 91 -36.18 -35.89 7.65
N ASN A 92 -35.83 -34.83 6.89
CA ASN A 92 -35.26 -34.92 5.55
C ASN A 92 -34.06 -33.96 5.39
N PRO A 93 -32.87 -34.34 5.88
CA PRO A 93 -31.73 -33.44 5.90
C PRO A 93 -31.13 -33.21 4.51
N LYS A 94 -30.71 -31.97 4.23
CA LYS A 94 -30.01 -31.58 2.98
C LYS A 94 -28.49 -31.80 3.03
N GLY A 95 -27.97 -32.21 4.19
CA GLY A 95 -26.55 -32.39 4.47
C GLY A 95 -26.27 -32.29 5.96
N VAL A 96 -24.99 -32.31 6.34
CA VAL A 96 -24.55 -32.15 7.73
C VAL A 96 -23.66 -30.90 7.89
N LEU A 97 -23.86 -30.18 8.99
CA LEU A 97 -23.05 -29.07 9.46
C LEU A 97 -22.39 -29.49 10.78
N PHE A 98 -21.07 -29.59 10.74
CA PHE A 98 -20.27 -29.77 11.95
C PHE A 98 -20.09 -28.40 12.58
N PHE A 99 -20.31 -28.29 13.89
CA PHE A 99 -20.06 -27.05 14.62
C PHE A 99 -19.06 -27.30 15.73
N ASN A 100 -18.10 -26.40 15.87
CA ASN A 100 -17.21 -26.35 17.02
C ASN A 100 -17.06 -24.89 17.46
N PRO A 101 -17.56 -24.51 18.65
CA PRO A 101 -17.49 -23.13 19.13
C PRO A 101 -16.08 -22.71 19.57
N GLY A 102 -15.11 -23.64 19.58
CA GLY A 102 -13.79 -23.44 20.15
C GLY A 102 -13.71 -23.74 21.64
N GLY A 103 -12.54 -23.48 22.24
CA GLY A 103 -12.29 -23.72 23.65
C GLY A 103 -12.30 -25.19 24.07
N THR A 104 -12.53 -25.37 25.37
CA THR A 104 -12.58 -26.65 26.09
C THR A 104 -13.93 -26.92 26.72
N ASP A 105 -14.97 -26.18 26.31
CA ASP A 105 -16.33 -26.29 26.84
C ASP A 105 -17.09 -27.45 26.16
N ALA A 106 -18.18 -27.86 26.78
CA ALA A 106 -19.03 -28.98 26.35
C ALA A 106 -19.80 -28.57 25.09
N GLY A 107 -19.14 -28.67 23.94
CA GLY A 107 -19.72 -28.26 22.66
C GLY A 107 -21.06 -28.92 22.38
N VAL A 108 -21.26 -30.18 22.81
CA VAL A 108 -22.50 -30.94 22.61
C VAL A 108 -23.75 -30.25 23.14
N VAL A 109 -23.63 -29.33 24.11
CA VAL A 109 -24.73 -28.50 24.64
C VAL A 109 -25.44 -27.71 23.53
N VAL A 110 -24.73 -27.27 22.50
CA VAL A 110 -25.31 -26.46 21.43
C VAL A 110 -26.36 -27.24 20.63
N ALA A 111 -26.16 -28.55 20.43
CA ALA A 111 -27.15 -29.40 19.77
C ALA A 111 -28.45 -29.51 20.60
N TRP A 112 -28.32 -29.51 21.93
CA TRP A 112 -29.46 -29.49 22.85
C TRP A 112 -30.19 -28.15 22.81
N GLU A 113 -29.46 -27.04 22.85
CA GLU A 113 -30.04 -25.69 22.76
C GLU A 113 -30.85 -25.50 21.46
N VAL A 114 -30.33 -26.02 20.34
CA VAL A 114 -31.04 -25.97 19.05
C VAL A 114 -32.27 -26.86 19.06
N ALA A 115 -32.16 -28.11 19.53
CA ALA A 115 -33.31 -29.03 19.55
C ALA A 115 -34.43 -28.57 20.49
N LEU A 116 -34.08 -27.93 21.60
CA LEU A 116 -35.01 -27.38 22.59
C LEU A 116 -35.47 -25.95 22.27
N ASN A 117 -35.00 -25.38 21.15
CA ASN A 117 -35.34 -24.02 20.72
C ASN A 117 -34.97 -22.93 21.76
N VAL A 118 -33.85 -23.13 22.46
CA VAL A 118 -33.28 -22.17 23.42
C VAL A 118 -32.51 -21.06 22.70
N THR A 119 -31.92 -21.36 21.55
CA THR A 119 -31.17 -20.41 20.72
C THR A 119 -31.76 -20.30 19.31
N GLN A 120 -31.76 -19.08 18.77
CA GLN A 120 -32.16 -18.77 17.38
C GLN A 120 -30.95 -18.65 16.44
N ALA A 121 -29.73 -18.89 16.93
CA ALA A 121 -28.50 -18.71 16.14
C ALA A 121 -28.51 -19.52 14.84
N PHE A 122 -29.13 -20.70 14.85
CA PHE A 122 -29.17 -21.62 13.71
C PHE A 122 -30.44 -21.51 12.85
N ASP A 123 -31.32 -20.54 13.13
CA ASP A 123 -32.52 -20.31 12.31
C ASP A 123 -32.12 -20.05 10.85
N GLY A 124 -32.81 -20.74 9.93
CA GLY A 124 -32.49 -20.74 8.51
C GLY A 124 -31.40 -21.74 8.08
N LEU A 125 -30.86 -22.55 8.99
CA LEU A 125 -29.93 -23.65 8.71
C LEU A 125 -30.45 -25.03 9.17
N LEU A 126 -31.61 -25.09 9.83
CA LEU A 126 -32.17 -26.32 10.42
C LEU A 126 -32.69 -27.36 9.40
N ASP A 127 -32.55 -27.09 8.11
CA ASP A 127 -32.69 -28.09 7.04
C ASP A 127 -31.44 -29.00 6.94
N LEU A 128 -30.34 -28.65 7.62
CA LEU A 128 -29.13 -29.45 7.78
C LEU A 128 -29.15 -30.20 9.12
N GLU A 129 -28.50 -31.36 9.17
CA GLU A 129 -28.17 -31.99 10.46
C GLU A 129 -27.06 -31.19 11.13
N LEU A 130 -27.27 -30.69 12.35
CA LEU A 130 -26.22 -30.05 13.12
C LEU A 130 -25.53 -31.10 13.98
N LEU A 131 -24.25 -31.38 13.74
CA LEU A 131 -23.42 -32.25 14.57
C LEU A 131 -22.51 -31.41 15.44
N VAL A 132 -22.49 -31.73 16.74
CA VAL A 132 -21.48 -31.23 17.65
C VAL A 132 -20.79 -32.40 18.37
N LEU A 133 -19.47 -32.28 18.51
CA LEU A 133 -18.60 -33.30 19.05
C LEU A 133 -17.85 -32.70 20.25
N ASP A 134 -17.87 -33.40 21.39
CA ASP A 134 -16.92 -33.13 22.46
C ASP A 134 -15.55 -33.62 21.99
N VAL A 135 -14.54 -32.75 22.03
CA VAL A 135 -13.21 -33.13 21.56
C VAL A 135 -12.56 -34.11 22.55
N ARG A 136 -11.72 -35.02 22.05
CA ARG A 136 -10.98 -35.96 22.90
C ARG A 136 -10.28 -35.25 24.08
N GLY A 137 -10.34 -35.85 25.26
CA GLY A 137 -9.83 -35.25 26.49
C GLY A 137 -10.83 -34.36 27.24
N THR A 138 -12.02 -34.11 26.68
CA THR A 138 -13.06 -33.25 27.28
C THR A 138 -14.36 -34.02 27.49
N PHE A 139 -15.06 -33.72 28.59
CA PHE A 139 -16.40 -34.22 28.92
C PHE A 139 -16.68 -35.67 28.51
N SER A 140 -17.59 -35.88 27.55
CA SER A 140 -18.05 -37.20 27.13
C SER A 140 -17.05 -37.96 26.25
N SER A 141 -15.92 -37.34 25.90
CA SER A 141 -14.87 -37.87 25.02
C SER A 141 -13.58 -38.17 25.79
N ASN A 142 -13.61 -39.14 26.71
CA ASN A 142 -12.46 -39.54 27.54
C ASN A 142 -11.80 -38.35 28.27
N GLN A 143 -12.55 -37.70 29.19
CA GLN A 143 -12.09 -36.57 29.99
C GLN A 143 -10.73 -36.82 30.67
N LEU A 144 -9.82 -35.85 30.56
CA LEU A 144 -8.51 -35.91 31.20
C LEU A 144 -8.60 -35.72 32.72
N ASN A 145 -7.71 -36.38 33.45
CA ASN A 145 -7.59 -36.21 34.89
C ASN A 145 -6.52 -35.15 35.20
N VAL A 146 -6.94 -33.88 35.11
CA VAL A 146 -6.10 -32.71 35.38
C VAL A 146 -6.59 -31.98 36.62
N SER A 147 -5.68 -31.39 37.41
CA SER A 147 -6.02 -30.70 38.66
C SER A 147 -5.45 -29.28 38.72
N LEU A 148 -6.27 -28.36 39.22
CA LEU A 148 -5.94 -26.96 39.46
C LEU A 148 -4.85 -26.79 40.54
N ASP A 149 -4.82 -27.68 41.54
CA ASP A 149 -3.92 -27.59 42.70
C ASP A 149 -2.44 -27.67 42.28
N THR A 150 -2.15 -28.37 41.20
CA THR A 150 -0.79 -28.52 40.65
C THR A 150 -0.28 -27.28 39.91
N LEU A 151 -1.18 -26.36 39.54
CA LEU A 151 -0.86 -25.13 38.80
C LEU A 151 -0.93 -23.87 39.67
N THR A 152 -1.52 -23.93 40.86
CA THR A 152 -1.65 -22.78 41.79
C THR A 152 -0.36 -21.98 42.00
N PRO A 153 0.85 -22.61 42.12
CA PRO A 153 2.10 -21.85 42.30
C PRO A 153 2.57 -21.05 41.06
N LEU A 154 2.00 -21.29 39.88
CA LEU A 154 2.33 -20.57 38.63
C LEU A 154 1.78 -19.14 38.63
N PHE A 155 0.71 -18.90 39.37
CA PHE A 155 -0.01 -17.63 39.36
C PHE A 155 0.57 -16.72 40.46
N GLY A 156 1.69 -16.07 40.17
CA GLY A 156 2.36 -15.14 41.09
C GLY A 156 3.89 -15.04 40.94
N SER A 157 4.51 -15.90 40.13
CA SER A 157 5.93 -15.79 39.75
C SER A 157 6.06 -15.76 38.23
N TYR A 158 6.89 -14.84 37.72
CA TYR A 158 7.22 -14.72 36.29
C TYR A 158 8.67 -15.12 36.00
N GLU A 159 9.34 -15.74 36.97
CA GLU A 159 10.69 -16.26 36.77
C GLU A 159 10.62 -17.53 35.91
N PHE A 160 11.21 -17.46 34.71
CA PHE A 160 11.13 -18.50 33.69
C PHE A 160 11.47 -19.90 34.22
N ASP A 161 12.55 -20.04 34.99
CA ASP A 161 12.99 -21.33 35.52
C ASP A 161 12.07 -21.86 36.63
N ALA A 162 11.56 -20.99 37.51
CA ALA A 162 10.59 -21.38 38.54
C ALA A 162 9.29 -21.88 37.91
N VAL A 163 8.77 -21.14 36.93
CA VAL A 163 7.54 -21.47 36.21
C VAL A 163 7.70 -22.78 35.43
N LYS A 164 8.81 -22.95 34.70
CA LYS A 164 9.09 -24.18 33.95
C LYS A 164 9.13 -25.43 34.85
N ASN A 165 9.72 -25.32 36.04
CA ASN A 165 9.78 -26.44 36.99
C ASN A 165 8.39 -26.82 37.54
N ILE A 166 7.57 -25.83 37.88
CA ILE A 166 6.19 -26.07 38.36
C ILE A 166 5.35 -26.71 37.23
N SER A 167 5.46 -26.19 36.00
CA SER A 167 4.78 -26.76 34.84
C SER A 167 5.22 -28.20 34.56
N ALA A 168 6.51 -28.54 34.69
CA ALA A 168 6.99 -29.90 34.50
C ALA A 168 6.34 -30.89 35.48
N ALA A 169 6.21 -30.51 36.75
CA ALA A 169 5.58 -31.35 37.78
C ALA A 169 4.07 -31.55 37.52
N ALA A 170 3.37 -30.48 37.12
CA ALA A 170 1.95 -30.56 36.77
C ALA A 170 1.71 -31.45 35.54
N ILE A 171 2.51 -31.27 34.48
CA ILE A 171 2.39 -32.07 33.25
C ILE A 171 2.67 -33.55 33.53
N GLN A 172 3.68 -33.87 34.35
CA GLN A 172 3.95 -35.25 34.74
C GLN A 172 2.78 -35.88 35.50
N SER A 173 2.18 -35.14 36.44
CA SER A 173 0.98 -35.59 37.15
C SER A 173 -0.17 -35.92 36.18
N TRP A 174 -0.38 -35.12 35.14
CA TRP A 174 -1.42 -35.38 34.15
C TRP A 174 -1.14 -36.61 33.30
N ILE A 175 0.13 -36.85 32.94
CA ILE A 175 0.58 -38.04 32.20
C ILE A 175 0.30 -39.30 33.02
N ASP A 176 0.60 -39.27 34.32
CA ASP A 176 0.48 -40.44 35.19
C ASP A 176 -0.97 -40.77 35.54
N ASN A 177 -1.85 -39.76 35.62
CA ASN A 177 -3.21 -39.91 36.14
C ASN A 177 -4.33 -39.99 35.08
N SER A 178 -4.06 -39.62 33.83
CA SER A 178 -5.07 -39.65 32.75
C SER A 178 -5.19 -41.01 32.08
N LEU A 179 -6.43 -41.44 31.78
CA LEU A 179 -6.72 -42.74 31.18
C LEU A 179 -7.43 -42.62 29.82
N PRO A 180 -7.13 -43.51 28.86
CA PRO A 180 -6.10 -44.57 28.89
C PRO A 180 -4.66 -44.01 28.91
N PRO A 181 -3.67 -44.77 29.43
CA PRO A 181 -2.29 -44.30 29.53
C PRO A 181 -1.74 -43.83 28.17
N GLY A 182 -1.12 -42.65 28.16
CA GLY A 182 -0.61 -42.02 26.94
C GLY A 182 -1.63 -41.14 26.20
N ILE A 183 -2.85 -40.94 26.72
CA ILE A 183 -3.83 -40.04 26.08
C ILE A 183 -3.34 -38.58 26.00
N ILE A 184 -2.56 -38.10 26.98
CA ILE A 184 -2.11 -36.70 27.07
C ILE A 184 -1.35 -36.23 25.82
N GLN A 185 -0.58 -37.09 25.17
CA GLN A 185 0.16 -36.76 23.94
C GLN A 185 -0.68 -36.85 22.66
N HIS A 186 -1.96 -37.21 22.78
CA HIS A 186 -2.85 -37.49 21.66
C HIS A 186 -4.16 -36.71 21.73
N VAL A 187 -4.27 -35.65 22.55
CA VAL A 187 -5.45 -34.77 22.61
C VAL A 187 -5.37 -33.56 21.67
N GLY A 188 -4.26 -33.41 20.95
CA GLY A 188 -4.07 -32.31 20.00
C GLY A 188 -5.00 -32.36 18.80
N THR A 189 -5.07 -31.25 18.09
CA THR A 189 -5.88 -31.06 16.88
C THR A 189 -5.52 -32.07 15.78
N LYS A 190 -4.26 -32.52 15.73
CA LYS A 190 -3.80 -33.58 14.81
C LYS A 190 -4.68 -34.83 14.89
N GLU A 191 -5.01 -35.28 16.09
CA GLU A 191 -5.86 -36.45 16.28
C GLU A 191 -7.36 -36.09 16.24
N VAL A 192 -7.77 -34.92 16.76
CA VAL A 192 -9.17 -34.45 16.68
C VAL A 192 -9.68 -34.34 15.23
N VAL A 193 -8.84 -33.92 14.30
CA VAL A 193 -9.20 -33.85 12.87
C VAL A 193 -9.50 -35.24 12.28
N ARG A 194 -8.79 -36.27 12.75
CA ARG A 194 -9.05 -37.67 12.36
C ARG A 194 -10.35 -38.18 12.97
N ASP A 195 -10.71 -37.70 14.17
CA ASP A 195 -11.97 -38.03 14.82
C ASP A 195 -13.18 -37.52 14.02
N TYR A 196 -13.15 -36.26 13.58
CA TYR A 196 -14.17 -35.72 12.68
C TYR A 196 -14.32 -36.56 11.40
N GLU A 197 -13.21 -37.07 10.86
CA GLU A 197 -13.24 -37.92 9.68
C GLU A 197 -13.85 -39.31 9.96
N GLN A 198 -13.64 -39.90 11.14
CA GLN A 198 -14.33 -41.13 11.54
C GLN A 198 -15.83 -40.89 11.72
N VAL A 199 -16.23 -39.76 12.31
CA VAL A 199 -17.63 -39.39 12.46
C VAL A 199 -18.30 -39.19 11.09
N ARG A 200 -17.67 -38.47 10.16
CA ARG A 200 -18.16 -38.32 8.77
C ARG A 200 -18.39 -39.69 8.12
N LYS A 201 -17.40 -40.59 8.20
CA LYS A 201 -17.50 -41.94 7.63
C LYS A 201 -18.65 -42.72 8.23
N ALA A 202 -18.81 -42.68 9.54
CA ALA A 202 -19.87 -43.41 10.25
C ALA A 202 -21.27 -42.86 9.93
N LEU A 203 -21.39 -41.57 9.62
CA LEU A 203 -22.63 -40.94 9.16
C LEU A 203 -22.91 -41.16 7.66
N GLY A 204 -21.92 -41.59 6.88
CA GLY A 204 -22.09 -41.89 5.46
C GLY A 204 -22.07 -40.68 4.52
N TYR A 205 -21.66 -39.50 4.98
CA TYR A 205 -21.58 -38.29 4.15
C TYR A 205 -20.30 -38.24 3.33
N GLU A 206 -20.36 -37.92 2.04
CA GLU A 206 -19.14 -37.78 1.20
C GLU A 206 -18.30 -36.55 1.57
N LYS A 207 -18.97 -35.43 1.82
CA LYS A 207 -18.41 -34.13 2.24
C LYS A 207 -19.23 -33.56 3.40
N ILE A 208 -18.62 -32.67 4.18
CA ILE A 208 -19.28 -31.99 5.30
C ILE A 208 -19.23 -30.46 5.13
N ASN A 209 -20.18 -29.78 5.77
CA ASN A 209 -20.07 -28.35 6.08
C ASN A 209 -19.48 -28.23 7.48
N PHE A 210 -18.72 -27.16 7.76
CA PHE A 210 -18.13 -26.96 9.08
C PHE A 210 -18.13 -25.47 9.44
N LEU A 211 -18.78 -25.11 10.55
CA LEU A 211 -18.64 -23.83 11.20
C LEU A 211 -17.71 -23.97 12.42
N GLY A 212 -16.49 -23.44 12.31
CA GLY A 212 -15.52 -23.39 13.41
C GLY A 212 -15.38 -21.97 13.93
N ALA A 213 -15.74 -21.74 15.18
CA ALA A 213 -15.56 -20.45 15.84
C ALA A 213 -14.37 -20.49 16.81
N SER A 214 -13.67 -19.37 17.00
CA SER A 214 -12.55 -19.27 17.95
C SER A 214 -11.53 -20.40 17.72
N TYR A 215 -11.09 -21.13 18.74
CA TYR A 215 -10.19 -22.29 18.58
C TYR A 215 -10.75 -23.42 17.70
N GLY A 216 -12.07 -23.47 17.48
CA GLY A 216 -12.71 -24.39 16.54
C GLY A 216 -12.36 -24.09 15.09
N SER A 217 -12.04 -22.83 14.77
CA SER A 217 -11.53 -22.44 13.45
C SER A 217 -10.15 -23.06 13.16
N PHE A 218 -9.29 -23.22 14.17
CA PHE A 218 -8.00 -23.90 14.05
C PHE A 218 -8.20 -25.37 13.64
N ARG A 219 -9.13 -26.05 14.31
CA ARG A 219 -9.52 -27.44 14.00
C ARG A 219 -10.13 -27.58 12.60
N ALA A 220 -11.02 -26.65 12.22
CA ALA A 220 -11.65 -26.65 10.90
C ALA A 220 -10.62 -26.38 9.78
N THR A 221 -9.67 -25.47 10.00
CA THR A 221 -8.55 -25.20 9.07
C THR A 221 -7.67 -26.44 8.90
N GLN A 222 -7.29 -27.10 10.01
CA GLN A 222 -6.51 -28.33 9.97
C GLN A 222 -7.28 -29.48 9.30
N TYR A 223 -8.60 -29.59 9.51
CA TYR A 223 -9.43 -30.57 8.80
C TYR A 223 -9.42 -30.31 7.29
N ALA A 224 -9.63 -29.06 6.86
CA ALA A 224 -9.63 -28.69 5.45
C ALA A 224 -8.27 -28.93 4.78
N ALA A 225 -7.16 -28.71 5.50
CA ALA A 225 -5.82 -29.03 5.00
C ALA A 225 -5.54 -30.54 4.93
N THR A 226 -6.05 -31.33 5.89
CA THR A 226 -5.78 -32.77 5.99
C THR A 226 -6.66 -33.60 5.06
N PHE A 227 -7.90 -33.16 4.83
CA PHE A 227 -8.92 -33.84 4.03
C PHE A 227 -9.60 -32.89 3.02
N PRO A 228 -8.85 -32.26 2.11
CA PRO A 228 -9.38 -31.21 1.23
C PRO A 228 -10.51 -31.69 0.31
N GLU A 229 -10.59 -32.98 -0.02
CA GLU A 229 -11.65 -33.56 -0.83
C GLU A 229 -12.98 -33.75 -0.07
N ARG A 230 -12.96 -33.63 1.27
CA ARG A 230 -14.12 -33.80 2.17
C ARG A 230 -14.79 -32.50 2.57
N VAL A 231 -14.28 -31.37 2.08
CA VAL A 231 -14.76 -30.03 2.39
C VAL A 231 -15.85 -29.61 1.40
N ASP A 232 -17.03 -29.23 1.92
CA ASP A 232 -18.05 -28.48 1.17
C ASP A 232 -18.04 -26.99 1.56
N ARG A 233 -18.82 -26.58 2.58
CA ARG A 233 -18.94 -25.17 2.97
C ARG A 233 -18.38 -24.95 4.37
N PHE A 234 -17.16 -24.44 4.44
CA PHE A 234 -16.48 -24.17 5.70
C PHE A 234 -16.51 -22.68 6.04
N VAL A 235 -16.90 -22.37 7.27
CA VAL A 235 -16.90 -21.02 7.85
C VAL A 235 -15.98 -21.01 9.05
N LEU A 236 -15.07 -20.06 9.08
CA LEU A 236 -14.13 -19.83 10.18
C LEU A 236 -14.45 -18.46 10.78
N ASP A 237 -14.94 -18.40 12.01
CA ASP A 237 -15.36 -17.15 12.67
C ASP A 237 -14.44 -16.85 13.87
N SER A 238 -13.88 -15.65 13.93
CA SER A 238 -12.88 -15.22 14.92
C SER A 238 -11.70 -16.20 14.99
N VAL A 239 -10.84 -16.15 13.97
CA VAL A 239 -9.95 -17.27 13.64
C VAL A 239 -8.69 -17.35 14.50
N ALA A 240 -8.40 -18.55 15.00
CA ALA A 240 -7.13 -18.93 15.64
C ALA A 240 -6.20 -19.59 14.58
N PRO A 241 -5.04 -18.99 14.25
CA PRO A 241 -4.20 -19.45 13.14
C PRO A 241 -3.02 -20.31 13.60
N HIS A 242 -2.46 -21.08 12.67
CA HIS A 242 -1.09 -21.60 12.83
C HIS A 242 -0.10 -20.45 12.69
N GLY A 243 0.83 -20.28 13.63
CA GLY A 243 1.80 -19.17 13.60
C GLY A 243 1.36 -17.89 14.31
N ARG A 244 0.47 -18.01 15.30
CA ARG A 244 0.06 -16.93 16.22
C ARG A 244 1.26 -16.11 16.72
N GLN A 245 1.16 -14.78 16.65
CA GLN A 245 2.15 -13.88 17.22
C GLN A 245 1.63 -13.23 18.51
N ALA A 246 2.51 -13.16 19.50
CA ALA A 246 2.26 -12.55 20.80
C ALA A 246 1.92 -11.05 20.73
N LEU A 247 2.45 -10.35 19.72
CA LEU A 247 2.26 -8.91 19.54
C LEU A 247 0.82 -8.55 19.14
N ASP A 248 0.19 -9.37 18.30
CA ASP A 248 -1.18 -9.15 17.82
C ASP A 248 -2.19 -9.09 18.98
N ASP A 249 -2.00 -9.95 20.00
CA ASP A 249 -2.80 -9.96 21.23
C ASP A 249 -2.69 -8.63 22.02
N ILE A 250 -1.47 -8.09 22.10
CA ILE A 250 -1.19 -6.82 22.81
C ILE A 250 -1.81 -5.65 22.06
N GLU A 251 -1.64 -5.61 20.74
CA GLU A 251 -2.23 -4.57 19.90
C GLU A 251 -3.76 -4.59 19.95
N ALA A 252 -4.38 -5.77 19.92
CA ALA A 252 -5.84 -5.89 20.03
C ALA A 252 -6.36 -5.40 21.39
N THR A 253 -5.69 -5.77 22.49
CA THR A 253 -6.04 -5.30 23.85
C THR A 253 -5.87 -3.78 23.97
N ASN A 254 -4.80 -3.22 23.40
CA ASN A 254 -4.58 -1.78 23.32
C ASN A 254 -5.73 -1.06 22.58
N ARG A 255 -6.19 -1.62 21.45
CA ARG A 255 -7.29 -1.07 20.66
C ARG A 255 -8.61 -1.08 21.45
N LEU A 256 -8.92 -2.14 22.20
CA LEU A 256 -10.13 -2.17 23.04
C LEU A 256 -10.10 -1.16 24.19
N MET A 257 -8.94 -0.93 24.82
CA MET A 257 -8.83 0.12 25.84
C MET A 257 -8.99 1.53 25.24
N GLN A 258 -8.52 1.74 24.01
CA GLN A 258 -8.80 2.98 23.27
C GLN A 258 -10.28 3.08 22.87
N ARG A 259 -10.94 1.95 22.60
CA ARG A 259 -12.38 1.89 22.32
C ARG A 259 -13.22 2.24 23.55
N ALA A 260 -12.85 1.76 24.74
CA ALA A 260 -13.47 2.13 26.00
C ALA A 260 -13.34 3.64 26.28
N ASP A 261 -12.18 4.23 25.97
CA ASP A 261 -11.98 5.69 26.04
C ASP A 261 -12.88 6.43 25.04
N ALA A 262 -12.97 5.97 23.80
CA ALA A 262 -13.84 6.55 22.77
C ALA A 262 -15.33 6.43 23.12
N TYR A 263 -15.75 5.31 23.72
CA TYR A 263 -17.11 5.14 24.25
C TYR A 263 -17.40 6.20 25.31
N CYS A 264 -16.47 6.38 26.25
CA CYS A 264 -16.61 7.35 27.33
C CYS A 264 -16.65 8.80 26.84
N LEU A 265 -15.89 9.16 25.79
CA LEU A 265 -15.93 10.50 25.18
C LEU A 265 -17.29 10.86 24.59
N ASN A 266 -18.08 9.86 24.18
CA ASN A 266 -19.35 10.05 23.51
C ASN A 266 -20.57 9.77 24.40
N ASN A 267 -20.36 9.35 25.65
CA ASN A 267 -21.45 9.02 26.57
C ASN A 267 -21.35 9.83 27.88
N ALA A 268 -22.29 10.76 28.08
CA ALA A 268 -22.35 11.62 29.25
C ALA A 268 -22.55 10.86 30.58
N SER A 269 -23.04 9.62 30.53
CA SER A 269 -23.19 8.75 31.70
C SER A 269 -21.87 8.11 32.14
N CYS A 270 -20.81 8.19 31.34
CA CYS A 270 -19.51 7.63 31.71
C CYS A 270 -18.83 8.44 32.85
N PRO A 271 -18.24 7.78 33.87
CA PRO A 271 -17.53 8.47 34.96
C PRO A 271 -16.34 9.34 34.53
N PHE A 272 -15.75 9.07 33.36
CA PHE A 272 -14.63 9.84 32.81
C PHE A 272 -15.06 10.81 31.69
N TYR A 273 -16.37 11.01 31.48
CA TYR A 273 -16.87 11.97 30.50
C TYR A 273 -16.38 13.39 30.81
N GLY A 274 -15.97 14.12 29.77
CA GLY A 274 -15.41 15.48 29.91
C GLY A 274 -13.98 15.56 30.49
N LYS A 275 -13.31 14.42 30.74
CA LYS A 275 -11.91 14.37 31.22
C LYS A 275 -10.86 14.37 30.10
N GLY A 276 -11.30 14.41 28.84
CA GLY A 276 -10.44 14.42 27.65
C GLY A 276 -10.02 13.03 27.17
N LYS A 277 -9.47 12.98 25.95
CA LYS A 277 -8.99 11.74 25.30
C LYS A 277 -7.84 11.12 26.08
N GLY A 278 -7.87 9.80 26.27
CA GLY A 278 -6.90 9.01 27.02
C GLY A 278 -7.12 9.00 28.55
N SER A 279 -8.24 9.54 29.02
CA SER A 279 -8.53 9.63 30.46
C SER A 279 -8.81 8.26 31.08
N VAL A 280 -9.44 7.35 30.34
CA VAL A 280 -9.70 5.98 30.81
C VAL A 280 -8.40 5.20 30.99
N LEU A 281 -7.50 5.27 30.01
CA LEU A 281 -6.20 4.59 30.09
C LEU A 281 -5.33 5.13 31.23
N LYS A 282 -5.37 6.45 31.46
CA LYS A 282 -4.68 7.09 32.60
C LYS A 282 -5.25 6.62 33.94
N ALA A 283 -6.58 6.55 34.05
CA ALA A 283 -7.28 6.05 35.23
C ALA A 283 -6.92 4.59 35.53
N TYR A 284 -6.93 3.72 34.52
CA TYR A 284 -6.54 2.33 34.68
C TYR A 284 -5.09 2.17 35.17
N LYS A 285 -4.14 2.92 34.61
CA LYS A 285 -2.73 2.91 35.07
C LYS A 285 -2.56 3.37 36.53
N GLN A 286 -3.43 4.27 36.99
CA GLN A 286 -3.46 4.66 38.40
C GLN A 286 -3.96 3.52 39.28
N VAL A 287 -5.00 2.79 38.87
CA VAL A 287 -5.47 1.58 39.57
C VAL A 287 -4.34 0.55 39.70
N LEU A 288 -3.58 0.29 38.62
CA LEU A 288 -2.41 -0.61 38.66
C LEU A 288 -1.34 -0.11 39.64
N THR A 289 -1.09 1.19 39.67
CA THR A 289 -0.11 1.79 40.60
C THR A 289 -0.54 1.63 42.06
N ILE A 290 -1.83 1.80 42.35
CA ILE A 290 -2.42 1.59 43.69
C ILE A 290 -2.26 0.12 44.09
N ALA A 291 -2.70 -0.82 43.24
CA ALA A 291 -2.65 -2.24 43.52
C ALA A 291 -1.22 -2.76 43.79
N ARG A 292 -0.21 -2.20 43.09
CA ARG A 292 1.22 -2.52 43.31
C ARG A 292 1.73 -2.09 44.68
N GLN A 293 1.22 -0.98 45.20
CA GLN A 293 1.62 -0.44 46.50
C GLN A 293 0.84 -1.08 47.64
N THR A 294 -0.45 -1.35 47.42
CA THR A 294 -1.35 -1.94 48.41
C THR A 294 -2.45 -2.72 47.68
N PRO A 295 -2.48 -4.06 47.78
CA PRO A 295 -3.55 -4.88 47.22
C PRO A 295 -4.93 -4.39 47.68
N PHE A 296 -5.92 -4.39 46.79
CA PHE A 296 -7.29 -3.96 47.14
C PHE A 296 -7.93 -5.01 48.05
N PHE A 297 -8.45 -4.58 49.20
CA PHE A 297 -9.21 -5.45 50.09
C PHE A 297 -10.66 -5.56 49.61
N ILE A 298 -11.19 -6.79 49.56
CA ILE A 298 -12.55 -7.12 49.10
C ILE A 298 -13.30 -7.78 50.27
N PRO A 299 -14.04 -6.99 51.08
CA PRO A 299 -14.70 -7.48 52.29
C PRO A 299 -15.65 -8.65 52.06
N GLU A 300 -16.29 -8.69 50.89
CA GLU A 300 -17.28 -9.69 50.49
C GLU A 300 -16.65 -11.08 50.31
N CYS A 301 -15.33 -11.17 50.11
CA CYS A 301 -14.61 -12.41 49.85
C CYS A 301 -13.95 -13.03 51.10
N VAL A 302 -14.10 -12.42 52.29
CA VAL A 302 -13.44 -12.90 53.52
C VAL A 302 -13.97 -14.25 54.01
N ASN A 303 -15.26 -14.54 53.76
CA ASN A 303 -15.95 -15.74 54.25
C ASN A 303 -16.55 -16.59 53.11
N THR A 304 -16.04 -16.45 51.88
CA THR A 304 -16.55 -17.18 50.71
C THR A 304 -15.43 -18.04 50.12
N THR A 305 -15.79 -19.18 49.53
CA THR A 305 -14.86 -20.00 48.73
C THR A 305 -14.81 -19.57 47.27
N THR A 306 -15.61 -18.57 46.89
CA THR A 306 -15.84 -18.15 45.52
C THR A 306 -14.96 -16.98 45.10
N CYS A 307 -14.26 -16.31 46.03
CA CYS A 307 -13.29 -15.27 45.69
C CYS A 307 -12.24 -15.02 46.79
N TYR A 308 -11.11 -14.42 46.42
CA TYR A 308 -10.03 -14.07 47.34
C TYR A 308 -10.24 -12.68 47.98
N PRO A 309 -9.91 -12.48 49.28
CA PRO A 309 -10.13 -11.22 49.99
C PRO A 309 -9.20 -10.07 49.59
N TYR A 310 -8.19 -10.32 48.76
CA TYR A 310 -7.26 -9.29 48.28
C TYR A 310 -7.02 -9.44 46.78
N ALA A 311 -7.03 -8.33 46.04
CA ALA A 311 -6.69 -8.26 44.63
C ALA A 311 -5.35 -7.54 44.43
N THR A 312 -4.38 -8.25 43.87
CA THR A 312 -3.04 -7.73 43.51
C THR A 312 -3.07 -6.99 42.17
N ASP A 313 -1.95 -6.37 41.79
CA ASP A 313 -1.83 -5.77 40.45
C ASP A 313 -1.91 -6.81 39.32
N THR A 314 -1.38 -8.01 39.56
CA THR A 314 -1.53 -9.16 38.65
C THR A 314 -3.00 -9.56 38.51
N ASP A 315 -3.78 -9.53 39.59
CA ASP A 315 -5.22 -9.79 39.52
C ASP A 315 -5.95 -8.70 38.72
N VAL A 316 -5.59 -7.43 38.93
CA VAL A 316 -6.15 -6.29 38.16
C VAL A 316 -5.86 -6.43 36.66
N GLN A 317 -4.63 -6.81 36.29
CA GLN A 317 -4.27 -7.04 34.89
C GLN A 317 -4.99 -8.26 34.30
N THR A 318 -5.09 -9.36 35.04
CA THR A 318 -5.71 -10.62 34.58
C THR A 318 -7.22 -10.45 34.39
N LEU A 319 -7.89 -9.79 35.34
CA LEU A 319 -9.33 -9.59 35.29
C LEU A 319 -9.71 -8.47 34.32
N MET A 320 -8.88 -7.43 34.16
CA MET A 320 -9.08 -6.47 33.08
C MET A 320 -9.04 -7.17 31.73
N LEU A 321 -8.05 -8.04 31.50
CA LEU A 321 -8.00 -8.84 30.27
C LEU A 321 -9.27 -9.69 30.10
N GLY A 322 -9.68 -10.45 31.12
CA GLY A 322 -10.89 -11.27 31.07
C GLY A 322 -12.18 -10.49 30.73
N ASN A 323 -12.30 -9.23 31.18
CA ASN A 323 -13.44 -8.37 30.84
C ASN A 323 -13.36 -7.75 29.44
N LEU A 324 -12.17 -7.67 28.85
CA LEU A 324 -11.97 -7.22 27.47
C LEU A 324 -12.17 -8.36 26.46
N LEU A 325 -11.97 -9.61 26.88
CA LEU A 325 -12.20 -10.80 26.05
C LEU A 325 -13.70 -11.15 25.97
N GLY A 326 -14.12 -11.82 24.91
CA GLY A 326 -15.53 -12.15 24.68
C GLY A 326 -16.31 -10.96 24.14
N ALA A 327 -17.33 -10.51 24.88
CA ALA A 327 -18.18 -9.37 24.53
C ALA A 327 -18.03 -8.27 25.60
N PRO A 328 -17.16 -7.27 25.40
CA PRO A 328 -16.80 -6.32 26.44
C PRO A 328 -17.96 -5.38 26.83
N ASP A 329 -18.30 -5.36 28.12
CA ASP A 329 -19.27 -4.41 28.70
C ASP A 329 -18.54 -3.13 29.12
N PHE A 330 -18.41 -2.17 28.20
CA PHE A 330 -17.72 -0.91 28.47
C PHE A 330 -18.29 -0.14 29.67
N PRO A 331 -19.62 0.01 29.85
CA PRO A 331 -20.19 0.55 31.09
C PRO A 331 -19.64 -0.11 32.36
N ALA A 332 -19.70 -1.44 32.47
CA ALA A 332 -19.25 -2.16 33.66
C ALA A 332 -17.74 -2.00 33.89
N ILE A 333 -16.94 -2.05 32.81
CA ILE A 333 -15.48 -1.85 32.87
C ILE A 333 -15.15 -0.44 33.39
N LEU A 334 -15.81 0.59 32.86
CA LEU A 334 -15.55 1.97 33.21
C LEU A 334 -15.97 2.27 34.66
N ASP A 335 -17.11 1.74 35.09
CA ASP A 335 -17.57 1.83 36.48
C ASP A 335 -16.64 1.07 37.44
N GLY A 336 -16.13 -0.09 37.02
CA GLY A 336 -15.15 -0.88 37.77
C GLY A 336 -13.81 -0.14 37.98
N ILE A 337 -13.28 0.49 36.93
CA ILE A 337 -12.07 1.33 37.03
C ILE A 337 -12.32 2.51 37.98
N TYR A 338 -13.48 3.16 37.85
CA TYR A 338 -13.83 4.29 38.70
C TYR A 338 -14.01 3.88 40.17
N ALA A 339 -14.65 2.74 40.44
CA ALA A 339 -14.81 2.20 41.79
C ALA A 339 -13.46 1.86 42.43
N ALA A 340 -12.54 1.25 41.68
CA ALA A 340 -11.20 0.91 42.16
C ALA A 340 -10.36 2.14 42.49
N LEU A 341 -10.47 3.23 41.70
CA LEU A 341 -9.83 4.51 42.04
C LEU A 341 -10.34 5.10 43.37
N ASN A 342 -11.55 4.74 43.79
CA ASN A 342 -12.15 5.15 45.06
C ASN A 342 -11.97 4.09 46.16
N GLY A 343 -11.09 3.11 45.96
CA GLY A 343 -10.73 2.09 46.96
C GLY A 343 -11.60 0.84 46.96
N ASN A 344 -12.59 0.73 46.07
CA ASN A 344 -13.41 -0.48 45.93
C ASN A 344 -12.89 -1.36 44.78
N GLY A 345 -12.12 -2.41 45.12
CA GLY A 345 -11.53 -3.33 44.15
C GLY A 345 -12.41 -4.52 43.76
N ILE A 346 -13.70 -4.56 44.11
CA ILE A 346 -14.56 -5.74 43.90
C ILE A 346 -14.62 -6.20 42.43
N PHE A 347 -14.56 -5.26 41.48
CA PHE A 347 -14.52 -5.56 40.04
C PHE A 347 -13.28 -6.38 39.64
N PHE A 348 -12.19 -6.24 40.40
CA PHE A 348 -10.95 -7.00 40.24
C PHE A 348 -10.83 -8.13 41.29
N GLY A 349 -11.94 -8.60 41.85
CA GLY A 349 -11.97 -9.77 42.73
C GLY A 349 -11.90 -11.07 41.95
N ASN A 350 -10.92 -11.92 42.27
CA ASN A 350 -10.68 -13.17 41.55
C ASN A 350 -11.31 -14.37 42.29
N GLY A 351 -11.90 -15.31 41.53
CA GLY A 351 -12.53 -16.54 42.03
C GLY A 351 -11.67 -17.80 41.86
N PRO A 352 -12.07 -18.96 42.43
CA PRO A 352 -11.41 -20.22 42.12
C PRO A 352 -11.55 -20.50 40.61
N ARG A 353 -10.42 -20.73 39.94
CA ARG A 353 -10.42 -20.93 38.47
C ARG A 353 -11.14 -22.24 38.11
N SER A 354 -11.76 -22.28 36.93
CA SER A 354 -12.50 -23.45 36.47
C SER A 354 -11.56 -24.56 35.96
N LEU A 355 -12.00 -25.82 36.10
CA LEU A 355 -11.32 -26.99 35.53
C LEU A 355 -11.11 -26.85 34.01
N GLU A 356 -12.01 -26.16 33.32
CA GLU A 356 -11.96 -25.87 31.88
C GLU A 356 -10.65 -25.17 31.49
N SER A 357 -10.23 -24.15 32.26
CA SER A 357 -9.00 -23.41 32.00
C SER A 357 -7.72 -24.28 32.08
N VAL A 358 -7.78 -25.39 32.84
CA VAL A 358 -6.67 -26.33 33.00
C VAL A 358 -6.67 -27.40 31.92
N VAL A 359 -7.84 -27.86 31.50
CA VAL A 359 -7.98 -28.82 30.38
C VAL A 359 -7.51 -28.18 29.07
N ALA A 360 -7.65 -26.85 28.90
CA ALA A 360 -7.15 -26.14 27.72
C ALA A 360 -5.63 -26.27 27.53
N MET A 361 -4.88 -26.50 28.60
CA MET A 361 -3.42 -26.51 28.57
C MET A 361 -2.84 -27.71 27.80
N PRO A 362 -3.20 -28.98 28.11
CA PRO A 362 -2.81 -30.11 27.27
C PRO A 362 -3.19 -29.95 25.80
N LEU A 363 -4.36 -29.38 25.49
CA LEU A 363 -4.78 -29.15 24.11
C LEU A 363 -3.87 -28.13 23.41
N LEU A 364 -3.66 -26.95 24.02
CA LEU A 364 -2.84 -25.89 23.46
C LEU A 364 -1.36 -26.29 23.35
N CYS A 365 -0.80 -26.94 24.38
CA CYS A 365 0.61 -27.37 24.35
C CYS A 365 0.86 -28.53 23.38
N ASN A 366 -0.16 -29.31 23.00
CA ASN A 366 -0.02 -30.29 21.91
C ASN A 366 -0.05 -29.63 20.52
N ASP A 367 -0.65 -28.45 20.38
CA ASP A 367 -0.88 -27.80 19.09
C ASP A 367 0.12 -26.67 18.79
N TYR A 368 0.60 -25.96 19.81
CA TYR A 368 1.54 -24.85 19.67
C TYR A 368 2.93 -25.19 20.21
N GLY A 369 3.92 -25.17 19.32
CA GLY A 369 5.32 -25.26 19.68
C GLY A 369 5.89 -23.96 20.18
N TYR A 370 5.65 -23.65 21.45
CA TYR A 370 6.26 -22.50 22.11
C TYR A 370 7.77 -22.72 22.34
N GLU A 371 8.53 -21.64 22.23
CA GLU A 371 9.99 -21.69 22.33
C GLU A 371 10.43 -22.02 23.76
N ARG A 372 11.30 -23.03 23.89
CA ARG A 372 11.61 -23.68 25.19
C ARG A 372 12.83 -23.10 25.92
N ASN A 373 13.43 -22.04 25.38
CA ASN A 373 14.63 -21.40 25.91
C ASN A 373 14.32 -19.96 26.39
N PHE A 374 15.06 -19.52 27.40
CA PHE A 374 14.83 -18.23 28.07
C PHE A 374 15.11 -17.03 27.15
N GLU A 375 16.15 -17.09 26.31
CA GLU A 375 16.59 -15.96 25.48
C GLU A 375 15.51 -15.55 24.46
N THR A 376 14.88 -16.52 23.82
CA THR A 376 13.80 -16.28 22.86
C THR A 376 12.52 -15.78 23.54
N PHE A 377 12.14 -16.40 24.67
CA PHE A 377 11.06 -15.93 25.52
C PHE A 377 11.27 -14.47 25.96
N GLN A 378 12.47 -14.13 26.45
CA GLN A 378 12.82 -12.80 26.90
C GLN A 378 12.76 -11.79 25.74
N SER A 379 13.24 -12.17 24.55
CA SER A 379 13.15 -11.30 23.36
C SER A 379 11.70 -10.99 22.97
N SER A 380 10.83 -12.01 22.96
CA SER A 380 9.40 -11.82 22.70
C SER A 380 8.74 -10.92 23.76
N LEU A 381 9.06 -11.16 25.03
CA LEU A 381 8.59 -10.38 26.18
C LEU A 381 8.98 -8.90 26.07
N GLU A 382 10.25 -8.60 25.82
CA GLU A 382 10.76 -7.24 25.70
C GLU A 382 10.16 -6.50 24.49
N GLN A 383 9.92 -7.19 23.38
CA GLN A 383 9.28 -6.60 22.20
C GLN A 383 7.82 -6.24 22.47
N GLY A 384 7.06 -7.14 23.09
CA GLY A 384 5.65 -6.86 23.41
C GLY A 384 5.47 -5.76 24.45
N LEU A 385 6.33 -5.71 25.46
CA LEU A 385 6.30 -4.66 26.49
C LEU A 385 6.57 -3.26 25.92
N LYS A 386 7.33 -3.13 24.82
CA LYS A 386 7.54 -1.83 24.16
C LYS A 386 6.27 -1.27 23.51
N ASN A 387 5.37 -2.16 23.09
CA ASN A 387 4.14 -1.81 22.39
C ASN A 387 2.91 -1.84 23.30
N ASP A 388 3.02 -2.38 24.52
CA ASP A 388 1.93 -2.42 25.49
C ASP A 388 1.69 -1.05 26.14
N ILE A 389 0.61 -0.38 25.74
CA ILE A 389 0.23 0.90 26.34
C ILE A 389 -0.71 0.74 27.54
N THR A 390 -1.20 -0.47 27.80
CA THR A 390 -2.18 -0.77 28.85
C THR A 390 -1.53 -1.31 30.12
N GLY A 391 -0.41 -2.01 29.99
CA GLY A 391 0.17 -2.80 31.07
C GLY A 391 -0.52 -4.16 31.24
N ILE A 392 -1.35 -4.58 30.28
CA ILE A 392 -2.06 -5.88 30.30
C ILE A 392 -1.26 -6.96 29.54
N GLY A 393 -0.29 -6.57 28.69
CA GLY A 393 0.42 -7.50 27.80
C GLY A 393 1.15 -8.63 28.53
N GLN A 394 1.47 -8.46 29.82
CA GLN A 394 2.08 -9.50 30.65
C GLN A 394 1.18 -10.69 30.98
N THR A 395 -0.16 -10.55 30.98
CA THR A 395 -1.01 -11.46 31.78
C THR A 395 -1.56 -12.71 31.12
N GLN A 396 -1.33 -12.95 29.82
CA GLN A 396 -1.80 -14.22 29.20
C GLN A 396 -0.94 -14.73 28.06
N VAL A 397 -0.48 -13.83 27.18
CA VAL A 397 0.31 -14.18 25.99
C VAL A 397 1.55 -15.00 26.36
N TRP A 398 2.28 -14.54 27.37
CA TRP A 398 3.51 -15.19 27.82
C TRP A 398 3.28 -16.26 28.90
N LEU A 399 2.18 -16.19 29.65
CA LEU A 399 1.84 -17.22 30.64
C LEU A 399 1.60 -18.58 29.98
N ILE A 400 0.88 -18.62 28.85
CA ILE A 400 0.68 -19.88 28.10
C ILE A 400 2.01 -20.41 27.54
N GLN A 401 2.86 -19.54 27.00
CA GLN A 401 4.18 -19.92 26.52
C GLN A 401 5.06 -20.52 27.63
N LEU A 402 5.09 -19.86 28.78
CA LEU A 402 5.82 -20.30 29.96
C LEU A 402 5.30 -21.64 30.47
N MET A 403 3.99 -21.83 30.53
CA MET A 403 3.39 -23.07 30.99
C MET A 403 3.66 -24.25 30.05
N CYS A 404 3.71 -24.01 28.74
CA CYS A 404 4.07 -25.05 27.75
C CYS A 404 5.59 -25.25 27.59
N SER A 405 6.43 -24.43 28.24
CA SER A 405 7.90 -24.53 28.12
C SER A 405 8.48 -25.85 28.61
N ALA A 406 7.75 -26.56 29.48
CA ALA A 406 8.08 -27.88 30.01
C ALA A 406 7.39 -29.04 29.29
N TRP A 407 6.67 -28.80 28.19
CA TRP A 407 5.92 -29.83 27.49
C TRP A 407 6.86 -30.92 26.93
N PRO A 408 6.72 -32.20 27.35
CA PRO A 408 7.71 -33.23 27.04
C PRO A 408 7.49 -33.86 25.66
N PHE A 409 6.32 -33.65 25.05
CA PHE A 409 5.96 -34.30 23.79
C PHE A 409 6.35 -33.45 22.57
N PRO A 410 6.56 -34.10 21.42
CA PRO A 410 6.69 -33.41 20.14
C PRO A 410 5.40 -32.68 19.81
N VAL A 411 5.55 -31.49 19.25
CA VAL A 411 4.46 -30.60 18.84
C VAL A 411 4.57 -30.33 17.35
N PRO A 412 3.44 -30.20 16.64
CA PRO A 412 3.45 -29.79 15.25
C PRO A 412 4.18 -28.46 15.06
N SER A 413 4.79 -28.28 13.89
CA SER A 413 5.45 -27.03 13.54
C SER A 413 4.44 -25.88 13.47
N SER A 414 4.81 -24.69 13.96
CA SER A 414 3.99 -23.48 13.94
C SER A 414 3.90 -22.79 12.56
N GLN A 415 4.20 -23.53 11.49
CA GLN A 415 4.23 -22.97 10.13
C GLN A 415 2.82 -22.62 9.63
N PRO A 416 2.69 -21.58 8.78
CA PRO A 416 1.41 -21.23 8.17
C PRO A 416 0.84 -22.43 7.39
N LEU A 417 -0.46 -22.70 7.60
CA LEU A 417 -1.14 -23.85 7.00
C LEU A 417 -2.00 -23.42 5.80
N ALA A 418 -1.54 -23.73 4.58
CA ALA A 418 -2.25 -23.37 3.35
C ALA A 418 -3.48 -24.27 3.11
N VAL A 419 -4.64 -23.65 2.86
CA VAL A 419 -5.91 -24.34 2.56
C VAL A 419 -6.46 -23.87 1.22
N ASN A 420 -6.53 -24.77 0.24
CA ASN A 420 -6.99 -24.43 -1.11
C ASN A 420 -8.51 -24.50 -1.29
N ASN A 421 -9.25 -25.05 -0.33
CA ASN A 421 -10.72 -25.08 -0.39
C ASN A 421 -11.32 -23.67 -0.26
N LYS A 422 -12.49 -23.45 -0.85
CA LYS A 422 -13.26 -22.22 -0.68
C LYS A 422 -13.86 -22.20 0.72
N MET A 423 -13.52 -21.20 1.51
CA MET A 423 -14.06 -21.00 2.86
C MET A 423 -14.53 -19.56 3.03
N LEU A 424 -15.34 -19.31 4.05
CA LEU A 424 -15.69 -17.97 4.49
C LEU A 424 -15.01 -17.71 5.83
N LEU A 425 -14.17 -16.68 5.90
CA LEU A 425 -13.56 -16.22 7.15
C LEU A 425 -14.30 -14.98 7.62
N VAL A 426 -14.58 -14.90 8.92
CA VAL A 426 -15.35 -13.82 9.55
C VAL A 426 -14.62 -13.34 10.80
N THR A 427 -14.56 -12.03 11.00
CA THR A 427 -13.94 -11.42 12.20
C THR A 427 -14.57 -10.06 12.50
N ALA A 428 -14.27 -9.51 13.68
CA ALA A 428 -14.66 -8.16 14.07
C ALA A 428 -13.43 -7.28 14.36
N ASP A 429 -13.46 -6.02 13.92
CA ASP A 429 -12.32 -5.08 13.93
C ASP A 429 -11.59 -4.99 15.29
N PHE A 430 -12.33 -5.11 16.39
CA PHE A 430 -11.81 -4.97 17.75
C PHE A 430 -11.91 -6.25 18.59
N ASP A 431 -12.07 -7.42 17.98
CA ASP A 431 -12.01 -8.71 18.68
C ASP A 431 -10.62 -8.93 19.29
N ALA A 432 -10.50 -8.88 20.63
CA ALA A 432 -9.24 -9.15 21.32
C ALA A 432 -9.04 -10.61 21.72
N SER A 433 -10.07 -11.46 21.60
CA SER A 433 -9.94 -12.91 21.88
C SER A 433 -9.39 -13.67 20.68
N ALA A 434 -9.69 -13.19 19.46
CA ALA A 434 -9.04 -13.57 18.23
C ALA A 434 -8.81 -12.31 17.38
N PRO A 435 -7.65 -11.63 17.53
CA PRO A 435 -7.28 -10.44 16.78
C PRO A 435 -7.63 -10.55 15.29
N THR A 436 -8.17 -9.46 14.70
CA THR A 436 -8.49 -9.41 13.26
C THR A 436 -7.28 -9.76 12.39
N GLU A 437 -6.08 -9.44 12.86
CA GLU A 437 -4.80 -9.79 12.24
C GLU A 437 -4.67 -11.30 12.03
N TRP A 438 -5.14 -12.12 12.97
CA TRP A 438 -5.10 -13.57 12.87
C TRP A 438 -6.05 -14.12 11.81
N THR A 439 -7.26 -13.55 11.74
CA THR A 439 -8.22 -13.95 10.71
C THR A 439 -7.76 -13.49 9.33
N THR A 440 -7.16 -12.31 9.25
CA THR A 440 -6.53 -11.82 8.02
C THR A 440 -5.38 -12.73 7.62
N PHE A 441 -4.51 -13.11 8.57
CA PHE A 441 -3.40 -14.05 8.37
C PHE A 441 -3.90 -15.41 7.87
N ALA A 442 -4.90 -16.01 8.52
CA ALA A 442 -5.49 -17.28 8.11
C ALA A 442 -6.13 -17.20 6.72
N TRP A 443 -6.76 -16.07 6.39
CA TRP A 443 -7.29 -15.80 5.06
C TRP A 443 -6.19 -15.71 4.00
N GLU A 444 -4.99 -15.23 4.35
CA GLU A 444 -3.83 -15.25 3.45
C GLU A 444 -3.38 -16.65 3.09
N GLN A 445 -3.55 -17.60 4.00
CA GLN A 445 -3.25 -19.01 3.77
C GLN A 445 -4.40 -19.73 3.05
N ALA A 446 -5.57 -19.09 2.90
CA ALA A 446 -6.74 -19.65 2.25
C ALA A 446 -7.15 -18.83 1.00
N PRO A 447 -6.34 -18.82 -0.08
CA PRO A 447 -6.46 -17.85 -1.18
C PRO A 447 -7.76 -17.96 -2.01
N ASN A 448 -8.52 -19.04 -1.86
CA ASN A 448 -9.81 -19.25 -2.52
C ASN A 448 -11.01 -18.83 -1.65
N SER A 449 -10.74 -18.22 -0.49
CA SER A 449 -11.74 -17.88 0.52
C SER A 449 -12.08 -16.39 0.51
N ALA A 450 -13.23 -16.03 1.08
CA ALA A 450 -13.61 -14.65 1.33
C ALA A 450 -13.40 -14.28 2.80
N LEU A 451 -13.05 -13.03 3.07
CA LEU A 451 -12.94 -12.47 4.41
C LEU A 451 -14.04 -11.44 4.62
N VAL A 452 -14.81 -11.59 5.69
CA VAL A 452 -15.83 -10.63 6.15
C VAL A 452 -15.33 -10.00 7.43
N VAL A 453 -15.12 -8.69 7.40
CA VAL A 453 -14.71 -7.91 8.57
C VAL A 453 -15.90 -7.07 9.02
N ARG A 454 -16.41 -7.34 10.23
CA ARG A 454 -17.50 -6.60 10.87
C ARG A 454 -16.93 -5.47 11.73
N HIS A 455 -17.50 -4.29 11.66
CA HIS A 455 -17.22 -3.24 12.64
C HIS A 455 -17.89 -3.58 13.98
N GLY A 456 -17.09 -3.98 14.97
CA GLY A 456 -17.59 -4.34 16.30
C GLY A 456 -16.50 -4.82 17.24
N ASP A 457 -16.87 -4.97 18.51
CA ASP A 457 -15.96 -5.20 19.64
C ASP A 457 -16.12 -6.59 20.28
N ASP A 458 -17.09 -7.40 19.81
CA ASP A 458 -17.42 -8.74 20.34
C ASP A 458 -16.68 -9.88 19.61
N HIS A 459 -16.36 -10.93 20.37
CA HIS A 459 -15.82 -12.21 19.91
C HIS A 459 -16.90 -13.10 19.31
N VAL A 460 -16.58 -13.76 18.18
CA VAL A 460 -17.47 -14.63 17.40
C VAL A 460 -18.70 -13.89 16.86
N SER A 461 -18.72 -13.65 15.55
CA SER A 461 -19.78 -12.87 14.93
C SER A 461 -21.10 -13.64 14.76
N PHE A 462 -21.06 -14.97 14.57
CA PHE A 462 -22.21 -15.79 14.20
C PHE A 462 -23.34 -15.82 15.25
N LEU A 463 -23.01 -15.67 16.53
CA LEU A 463 -24.00 -15.67 17.62
C LEU A 463 -24.80 -14.36 17.68
N LEU A 464 -24.36 -13.32 16.97
CA LEU A 464 -25.05 -12.04 16.86
C LEU A 464 -26.10 -12.10 15.74
N VAL A 465 -27.26 -12.68 16.06
CA VAL A 465 -28.26 -13.13 15.07
C VAL A 465 -28.72 -12.07 14.05
N ASP A 466 -28.77 -10.80 14.45
CA ASP A 466 -29.25 -9.70 13.60
C ASP A 466 -28.15 -9.05 12.73
N GLN A 467 -26.89 -9.38 12.98
CA GLN A 467 -25.75 -8.74 12.33
C GLN A 467 -25.61 -9.15 10.86
N PRO A 468 -25.19 -8.23 9.98
CA PRO A 468 -24.97 -8.54 8.56
C PRO A 468 -23.94 -9.66 8.32
N SER A 469 -22.90 -9.76 9.16
CA SER A 469 -21.93 -10.86 9.14
C SER A 469 -22.60 -12.23 9.30
N THR A 470 -23.53 -12.38 10.25
CA THR A 470 -24.31 -13.61 10.48
C THR A 470 -25.17 -13.96 9.28
N LYS A 471 -25.81 -12.96 8.66
CA LYS A 471 -26.62 -13.15 7.44
C LYS A 471 -25.76 -13.64 6.27
N ILE A 472 -24.55 -13.09 6.11
CA ILE A 472 -23.58 -13.52 5.09
C ILE A 472 -23.12 -14.96 5.36
N THR A 473 -22.82 -15.30 6.61
CA THR A 473 -22.46 -16.66 7.03
C THR A 473 -23.56 -17.66 6.69
N LYS A 474 -24.81 -17.37 7.07
CA LYS A 474 -25.96 -18.22 6.75
C LYS A 474 -26.18 -18.34 5.24
N ALA A 475 -26.01 -17.26 4.49
CA ALA A 475 -26.12 -17.29 3.03
C ALA A 475 -25.07 -18.20 2.39
N PHE A 476 -23.81 -18.14 2.83
CA PHE A 476 -22.75 -19.03 2.34
C PHE A 476 -23.01 -20.49 2.73
N LEU A 477 -23.40 -20.77 3.97
CA LEU A 477 -23.74 -22.14 4.39
C LEU A 477 -24.93 -22.72 3.60
N ASN A 478 -25.90 -21.90 3.22
CA ASN A 478 -27.05 -22.32 2.41
C ASN A 478 -26.77 -22.45 0.91
N THR A 479 -25.83 -21.67 0.35
CA THR A 479 -25.62 -21.59 -1.10
C THR A 479 -24.28 -22.13 -1.59
N GLY A 480 -23.26 -22.13 -0.74
CA GLY A 480 -21.85 -22.36 -1.11
C GLY A 480 -21.23 -21.23 -1.95
N ILE A 481 -21.99 -20.15 -2.18
CA ILE A 481 -21.54 -18.99 -2.94
C ILE A 481 -20.89 -18.01 -1.96
N LEU A 482 -19.59 -17.79 -2.12
CA LEU A 482 -18.89 -16.78 -1.34
C LEU A 482 -19.53 -15.39 -1.59
N PRO A 483 -19.50 -14.45 -0.64
CA PRO A 483 -19.97 -13.08 -0.85
C PRO A 483 -19.02 -12.32 -1.79
N MET A 484 -19.54 -11.42 -2.63
CA MET A 484 -18.71 -10.57 -3.50
C MET A 484 -17.94 -9.55 -2.67
N ALA A 485 -16.78 -9.10 -3.17
CA ALA A 485 -16.04 -8.03 -2.49
C ALA A 485 -16.84 -6.72 -2.61
N GLN A 486 -17.33 -6.22 -1.48
CA GLN A 486 -18.16 -5.02 -1.39
C GLN A 486 -18.33 -4.63 0.08
N GLU A 487 -18.71 -3.38 0.33
CA GLU A 487 -19.18 -2.92 1.64
C GLU A 487 -20.68 -3.24 1.79
N ILE A 488 -21.08 -3.89 2.88
CA ILE A 488 -22.48 -4.26 3.20
C ILE A 488 -22.83 -3.76 4.60
N GLY A 489 -23.28 -2.50 4.71
CA GLY A 489 -23.55 -1.88 6.01
C GLY A 489 -22.27 -1.76 6.85
N PRO A 490 -22.23 -2.23 8.11
CA PRO A 490 -21.04 -2.24 8.96
C PRO A 490 -20.08 -3.42 8.66
N CYS A 491 -20.12 -4.00 7.46
CA CYS A 491 -19.26 -5.13 7.09
C CYS A 491 -18.51 -4.87 5.78
N SER A 492 -17.20 -5.09 5.80
CA SER A 492 -16.32 -5.08 4.62
C SER A 492 -16.05 -6.50 4.16
N VAL A 493 -16.27 -6.81 2.87
CA VAL A 493 -16.02 -8.14 2.29
C VAL A 493 -14.81 -8.09 1.33
N ARG A 494 -13.84 -8.98 1.53
CA ARG A 494 -12.56 -9.06 0.80
C ARG A 494 -12.34 -10.45 0.16
N ARG A 495 -11.66 -10.55 -1.01
CA ARG A 495 -11.29 -11.84 -1.66
C ARG A 495 -9.87 -11.84 -2.27
N LYS A 496 -9.10 -12.92 -2.06
CA LYS A 496 -7.76 -13.14 -2.66
C LYS A 496 -7.89 -13.85 -4.02
N ARG A 497 -6.91 -13.65 -4.92
CA ARG A 497 -6.83 -14.33 -6.22
C ARG A 497 -5.58 -15.25 -6.25
N PRO A 498 -5.63 -16.49 -6.79
CA PRO A 498 -4.65 -17.54 -6.44
C PRO A 498 -3.34 -17.47 -7.26
N THR A 499 -2.17 -17.70 -6.64
CA THR A 499 -0.81 -17.69 -7.25
C THR A 499 -0.01 -18.98 -6.89
N LEU A 500 0.92 -19.46 -7.75
CA LEU A 500 1.67 -20.73 -7.54
C LEU A 500 3.18 -20.61 -7.88
N ARG A 501 4.07 -21.07 -6.97
CA ARG A 501 5.55 -20.99 -6.99
C ARG A 501 6.24 -22.42 -6.99
N ARG A 502 7.54 -22.48 -7.38
CA ARG A 502 8.45 -23.52 -8.00
C ARG A 502 8.94 -24.81 -7.26
N TRP A 503 9.54 -25.73 -8.06
CA TRP A 503 10.81 -26.49 -7.84
C TRP A 503 11.60 -26.63 -9.19
N ILE A 504 12.95 -26.72 -9.16
CA ILE A 504 13.85 -26.74 -10.35
C ILE A 504 14.88 -27.89 -10.36
N SER A 505 15.41 -28.13 -11.58
CA SER A 505 16.49 -29.03 -12.06
C SER A 505 16.00 -30.46 -12.34
N ILE A 506 16.30 -31.09 -13.48
CA ILE A 506 17.59 -31.30 -14.18
C ILE A 506 17.34 -31.48 -15.71
N GLY A 507 18.28 -31.02 -16.56
CA GLY A 507 18.65 -31.75 -17.80
C GLY A 507 18.16 -31.24 -19.17
N GLY A 508 19.05 -30.54 -19.90
CA GLY A 508 19.59 -30.94 -21.21
C GLY A 508 18.71 -31.33 -22.40
N GLU A 509 18.87 -30.53 -23.46
CA GLU A 509 18.91 -30.88 -24.91
C GLU A 509 17.65 -31.33 -25.68
N GLN A 510 17.66 -30.91 -26.96
CA GLN A 510 16.85 -31.36 -28.12
C GLN A 510 15.46 -30.75 -28.32
N LEU A 511 15.33 -29.80 -29.28
CA LEU A 511 14.71 -30.03 -30.60
C LEU A 511 14.42 -28.69 -31.32
N ASN A 512 15.31 -28.34 -32.25
CA ASN A 512 14.94 -27.58 -33.44
C ASN A 512 14.32 -28.56 -34.45
N GLN A 513 13.17 -28.20 -35.02
CA GLN A 513 12.72 -28.40 -36.41
C GLN A 513 11.21 -28.64 -36.49
N LEU A 514 10.47 -27.69 -37.05
CA LEU A 514 9.70 -27.85 -38.30
C LEU A 514 8.77 -26.65 -38.52
N ASN A 515 9.16 -25.81 -39.49
CA ASN A 515 8.25 -24.88 -40.16
C ASN A 515 7.41 -25.65 -41.20
N HIS A 516 6.13 -25.29 -41.37
CA HIS A 516 5.58 -24.63 -42.58
C HIS A 516 4.10 -24.97 -42.90
N VAL A 517 3.34 -23.87 -43.08
CA VAL A 517 2.29 -23.62 -44.10
C VAL A 517 0.88 -24.19 -43.89
N VAL A 518 -0.06 -23.29 -43.55
CA VAL A 518 -1.27 -23.01 -44.36
C VAL A 518 -1.55 -21.50 -44.28
N GLN A 519 -1.78 -20.87 -45.43
CA GLN A 519 -2.02 -19.45 -45.63
C GLN A 519 -3.41 -19.26 -46.27
N PHE A 520 -4.07 -18.14 -45.91
CA PHE A 520 -5.24 -17.47 -46.52
C PHE A 520 -6.66 -17.94 -46.18
N VAL A 521 -7.43 -17.10 -45.44
CA VAL A 521 -8.32 -16.05 -46.00
C VAL A 521 -8.39 -14.86 -45.02
N HIS A 522 -8.27 -13.64 -45.58
CA HIS A 522 -8.22 -12.32 -44.92
C HIS A 522 -9.58 -11.79 -44.42
N HIS A 523 -9.57 -11.03 -43.31
CA HIS A 523 -10.13 -9.67 -43.20
C HIS A 523 -9.28 -8.83 -42.21
N HIS A 524 -9.10 -7.56 -42.54
CA HIS A 524 -8.17 -6.52 -42.03
C HIS A 524 -7.88 -6.48 -40.51
N GLY A 525 -6.66 -6.29 -39.98
CA GLY A 525 -5.37 -5.97 -40.58
C GLY A 525 -4.72 -4.70 -40.00
N VAL A 526 -4.04 -4.82 -38.85
CA VAL A 526 -2.71 -4.22 -38.68
C VAL A 526 -1.76 -5.36 -38.30
N SER A 527 -0.80 -5.58 -39.20
CA SER A 527 0.14 -6.69 -39.16
C SER A 527 1.23 -6.45 -38.12
N ARG A 528 1.50 -7.43 -37.26
CA ARG A 528 2.84 -7.65 -36.70
C ARG A 528 3.79 -7.94 -37.87
N GLN A 529 4.37 -6.89 -38.43
CA GLN A 529 5.66 -7.01 -39.11
C GLN A 529 6.66 -7.53 -38.06
N ARG A 530 7.67 -8.28 -38.51
CA ARG A 530 8.86 -8.49 -37.69
C ARG A 530 9.33 -7.11 -37.25
N LEU A 531 9.32 -6.84 -35.94
CA LEU A 531 9.93 -5.66 -35.37
C LEU A 531 11.30 -5.48 -36.05
N PRO A 532 11.63 -4.30 -36.58
CA PRO A 532 13.00 -3.97 -36.96
C PRO A 532 13.92 -4.35 -35.79
N LYS A 533 15.16 -4.79 -36.08
CA LYS A 533 16.17 -4.91 -35.01
C LYS A 533 16.35 -3.52 -34.41
N ILE A 534 15.71 -3.25 -33.28
CA ILE A 534 15.93 -2.05 -32.48
C ILE A 534 17.31 -2.19 -31.84
N ASP A 535 18.17 -1.21 -32.03
CA ASP A 535 19.43 -1.10 -31.31
C ASP A 535 19.14 -0.68 -29.87
N LEU A 536 19.18 -1.64 -28.96
CA LEU A 536 18.93 -1.41 -27.54
C LEU A 536 20.10 -0.67 -26.86
N GLY A 537 21.23 -0.45 -27.55
CA GLY A 537 22.37 0.32 -27.04
C GLY A 537 22.77 -0.10 -25.63
N ILE A 538 22.73 0.86 -24.69
CA ILE A 538 23.05 0.65 -23.28
C ILE A 538 22.16 -0.40 -22.58
N ALA A 539 21.00 -0.73 -23.12
CA ALA A 539 20.05 -1.71 -22.57
C ALA A 539 20.22 -3.13 -23.12
N ALA A 540 21.11 -3.34 -24.11
CA ALA A 540 21.27 -4.64 -24.78
C ALA A 540 21.67 -5.77 -23.81
N ASP A 541 22.65 -5.54 -22.94
CA ASP A 541 23.09 -6.53 -21.95
C ASP A 541 22.00 -6.84 -20.91
N ALA A 542 21.28 -5.81 -20.44
CA ALA A 542 20.15 -5.97 -19.52
C ALA A 542 19.00 -6.77 -20.14
N TYR A 543 18.71 -6.53 -21.43
CA TYR A 543 17.71 -7.27 -22.19
C TYR A 543 18.06 -8.76 -22.33
N GLU A 544 19.31 -9.09 -22.68
CA GLU A 544 19.73 -10.49 -22.78
C GLU A 544 19.70 -11.20 -21.42
N LYS A 545 20.06 -10.51 -20.33
CA LYS A 545 19.92 -11.03 -18.96
C LYS A 545 18.46 -11.25 -18.56
N ALA A 546 17.57 -10.30 -18.87
CA ALA A 546 16.14 -10.40 -18.61
C ALA A 546 15.50 -11.55 -19.40
N LYS A 547 15.84 -11.67 -20.69
CA LYS A 547 15.41 -12.77 -21.56
C LYS A 547 15.89 -14.13 -21.05
N ALA A 548 17.17 -14.23 -20.65
CA ALA A 548 17.71 -15.45 -20.05
C ALA A 548 17.02 -15.79 -18.72
N PHE A 549 16.65 -14.79 -17.92
CA PHE A 549 15.89 -14.97 -16.68
C PHE A 549 14.45 -15.43 -16.92
N VAL A 550 13.77 -14.89 -17.91
CA VAL A 550 12.36 -15.18 -18.23
C VAL A 550 12.18 -16.50 -18.97
N ALA A 551 13.14 -16.89 -19.83
CA ALA A 551 13.07 -18.10 -20.64
C ALA A 551 12.72 -19.39 -19.85
N PRO A 552 13.33 -19.69 -18.68
CA PRO A 552 12.99 -20.88 -17.90
C PRO A 552 11.72 -20.75 -17.04
N LEU A 553 11.03 -19.60 -17.05
CA LEU A 553 9.84 -19.38 -16.22
C LEU A 553 8.60 -20.01 -16.86
N ASN A 554 7.74 -20.61 -16.03
CA ASN A 554 6.42 -21.03 -16.48
C ASN A 554 5.45 -19.82 -16.58
N ASN A 555 4.30 -20.02 -17.22
CA ASN A 555 3.33 -18.94 -17.41
C ASN A 555 2.79 -18.36 -16.10
N THR A 556 2.69 -19.16 -15.03
CA THR A 556 2.29 -18.65 -13.71
C THR A 556 3.31 -17.64 -13.17
N GLN A 557 4.59 -17.92 -13.35
CA GLN A 557 5.67 -17.03 -12.93
C GLN A 557 5.77 -15.79 -13.80
N LYS A 558 5.62 -15.94 -15.13
CA LYS A 558 5.56 -14.80 -16.06
C LYS A 558 4.37 -13.88 -15.75
N ILE A 559 3.21 -14.47 -15.47
CA ILE A 559 2.01 -13.74 -15.08
C ILE A 559 2.20 -13.04 -13.72
N ALA A 560 2.86 -13.69 -12.75
CA ALA A 560 3.19 -13.05 -11.49
C ALA A 560 4.09 -11.82 -11.65
N ILE A 561 5.07 -11.86 -12.58
CA ILE A 561 5.91 -10.70 -12.91
C ILE A 561 5.08 -9.52 -13.41
N VAL A 562 4.23 -9.74 -14.43
CA VAL A 562 3.45 -8.67 -15.07
C VAL A 562 2.35 -8.10 -14.16
N MET A 563 1.93 -8.85 -13.14
CA MET A 563 0.98 -8.42 -12.10
C MET A 563 1.66 -7.97 -10.81
N VAL A 564 2.96 -7.67 -10.84
CA VAL A 564 3.66 -7.09 -9.67
C VAL A 564 3.57 -7.98 -8.43
N SER A 565 3.63 -9.29 -8.65
CA SER A 565 3.45 -10.30 -7.61
C SER A 565 4.72 -11.11 -7.38
N SER A 566 5.05 -11.35 -6.12
CA SER A 566 6.25 -12.10 -5.76
C SER A 566 6.09 -13.59 -6.09
N PHE A 567 7.02 -14.21 -6.84
CA PHE A 567 7.00 -15.67 -7.17
C PHE A 567 8.31 -16.46 -6.77
N THR A 568 8.21 -17.70 -6.25
CA THR A 568 9.31 -18.49 -5.65
C THR A 568 9.82 -19.22 -6.83
N SER A 569 11.13 -19.34 -6.79
CA SER A 569 11.89 -19.63 -7.94
C SER A 569 13.26 -20.11 -7.43
N ASP A 570 13.55 -21.41 -7.51
CA ASP A 570 14.81 -22.08 -7.13
C ASP A 570 15.04 -22.06 -5.63
N ASN A 571 13.98 -22.37 -4.87
CA ASN A 571 13.97 -22.22 -3.42
C ASN A 571 14.28 -20.77 -2.96
N ALA A 572 14.22 -19.78 -3.86
CA ALA A 572 14.39 -18.38 -3.55
C ALA A 572 13.13 -17.58 -3.89
N THR A 573 12.75 -16.67 -3.01
CA THR A 573 11.62 -15.75 -3.21
C THR A 573 12.04 -14.61 -4.12
N ARG A 574 11.52 -14.53 -5.35
CA ARG A 574 11.63 -13.32 -6.18
C ARG A 574 10.57 -12.33 -5.74
N LYS A 575 11.00 -11.18 -5.21
CA LYS A 575 10.11 -10.11 -4.77
C LYS A 575 9.65 -9.31 -5.99
N ALA A 576 8.40 -8.88 -5.97
CA ALA A 576 7.90 -7.88 -6.91
C ALA A 576 8.60 -6.54 -6.68
N TYR A 577 8.61 -5.68 -7.71
CA TYR A 577 9.03 -4.31 -7.48
C TYR A 577 8.05 -3.60 -6.55
N THR A 578 8.61 -2.74 -5.72
CA THR A 578 7.86 -1.75 -4.97
C THR A 578 7.97 -0.41 -5.70
N ASN A 579 6.84 0.26 -5.89
CA ASN A 579 6.78 1.61 -6.47
C ASN A 579 6.01 2.55 -5.54
N THR A 580 6.34 3.83 -5.59
CA THR A 580 5.57 4.88 -4.93
C THR A 580 5.68 6.21 -5.67
N ASP A 581 4.81 7.14 -5.33
CA ASP A 581 4.74 8.45 -5.95
C ASP A 581 5.76 9.45 -5.39
N GLY A 582 6.20 10.35 -6.28
CA GLY A 582 6.85 11.61 -5.94
C GLY A 582 8.16 11.83 -6.70
N VAL A 583 8.18 12.81 -7.61
CA VAL A 583 9.39 13.16 -8.38
C VAL A 583 10.36 14.03 -7.57
N SER A 584 9.82 14.76 -6.59
CA SER A 584 10.58 15.66 -5.71
C SER A 584 10.65 15.16 -4.26
N ARG A 585 10.26 13.91 -3.98
CA ARG A 585 10.34 13.22 -2.67
C ARG A 585 9.78 11.78 -2.70
N LEU A 586 9.85 11.06 -1.58
CA LEU A 586 8.92 9.95 -1.27
C LEU A 586 7.59 10.46 -0.68
N ASN A 587 6.47 10.16 -1.34
CA ASN A 587 5.14 10.59 -0.89
C ASN A 587 4.66 9.87 0.40
N PHE A 588 4.10 10.62 1.35
CA PHE A 588 3.57 10.18 2.66
C PHE A 588 4.57 9.50 3.62
N PHE A 589 5.88 9.61 3.36
CA PHE A 589 6.90 9.18 4.30
C PHE A 589 7.25 10.29 5.30
N MET A 590 7.61 9.89 6.53
CA MET A 590 8.22 10.77 7.53
C MET A 590 9.75 10.66 7.43
N PHE A 591 10.47 11.71 7.86
CA PHE A 591 11.95 11.76 7.86
C PHE A 591 12.61 11.69 6.46
N VAL A 592 11.93 12.21 5.44
CA VAL A 592 12.44 12.39 4.07
C VAL A 592 12.55 13.88 3.72
N SER A 593 13.29 14.23 2.67
CA SER A 593 13.44 15.64 2.26
C SER A 593 12.34 16.08 1.30
N GLY A 594 11.97 17.36 1.32
CA GLY A 594 11.10 17.97 0.31
C GLY A 594 11.90 18.80 -0.68
N PHE A 595 12.09 18.31 -1.91
CA PHE A 595 12.83 19.03 -2.94
C PHE A 595 11.93 20.01 -3.70
N PRO A 596 12.51 21.04 -4.36
CA PRO A 596 11.81 21.85 -5.36
C PRO A 596 10.99 21.00 -6.36
N MET A 597 9.80 21.49 -6.71
CA MET A 597 8.98 20.88 -7.75
C MET A 597 9.70 20.92 -9.11
N GLY A 598 9.27 20.09 -10.07
CA GLY A 598 9.91 19.97 -11.39
C GLY A 598 10.07 21.33 -12.10
N ASN A 599 9.03 22.17 -12.02
CA ASN A 599 9.00 23.47 -12.67
C ASN A 599 10.02 24.43 -12.03
N ALA A 600 10.09 24.47 -10.70
CA ALA A 600 11.05 25.28 -9.95
C ALA A 600 12.49 24.83 -10.18
N ASN A 601 12.75 23.51 -10.22
CA ASN A 601 14.06 22.99 -10.58
C ASN A 601 14.45 23.38 -12.01
N THR A 602 13.50 23.38 -12.94
CA THR A 602 13.72 23.79 -14.35
C THR A 602 13.97 25.29 -14.48
N MET A 603 13.41 26.13 -13.61
CA MET A 603 13.70 27.57 -13.55
C MET A 603 15.16 27.89 -13.21
N THR A 604 15.95 26.91 -12.76
CA THR A 604 17.40 27.08 -12.63
C THR A 604 18.12 27.16 -13.97
N TRP A 605 17.56 26.54 -15.03
CA TRP A 605 18.20 26.32 -16.33
C TRP A 605 19.61 25.72 -16.23
N ASP A 606 19.82 24.85 -15.24
CA ASP A 606 21.11 24.24 -14.92
C ASP A 606 20.98 22.71 -14.94
N ARG A 607 21.62 22.07 -15.93
CA ARG A 607 21.59 20.61 -16.14
C ARG A 607 22.11 19.86 -14.91
N ASP A 608 23.17 20.38 -14.29
CA ASP A 608 23.82 19.74 -13.15
C ASP A 608 22.95 19.82 -11.90
N LEU A 609 22.27 20.94 -11.67
CA LEU A 609 21.31 21.06 -10.57
C LEU A 609 20.08 20.18 -10.76
N ILE A 610 19.59 20.09 -12.00
CA ILE A 610 18.49 19.18 -12.34
C ILE A 610 18.88 17.74 -12.03
N ALA A 611 20.03 17.29 -12.56
CA ALA A 611 20.56 15.95 -12.31
C ALA A 611 20.81 15.70 -10.81
N ALA A 612 21.41 16.66 -10.09
CA ALA A 612 21.71 16.53 -8.68
C ALA A 612 20.45 16.34 -7.83
N GLN A 613 19.36 17.06 -8.11
CA GLN A 613 18.09 16.86 -7.41
C GLN A 613 17.54 15.46 -7.66
N PHE A 614 17.49 15.04 -8.93
CA PHE A 614 16.98 13.73 -9.32
C PHE A 614 17.79 12.60 -8.68
N LYS A 615 19.12 12.73 -8.65
CA LYS A 615 20.02 11.81 -7.94
C LYS A 615 19.67 11.73 -6.45
N ALA A 616 19.53 12.87 -5.78
CA ALA A 616 19.24 12.91 -4.34
C ALA A 616 17.87 12.32 -3.99
N VAL A 617 16.85 12.54 -4.83
CA VAL A 617 15.56 11.86 -4.69
C VAL A 617 15.73 10.35 -4.90
N GLY A 618 16.44 9.93 -5.95
CA GLY A 618 16.75 8.51 -6.19
C GLY A 618 17.44 7.85 -4.99
N ASP A 619 18.35 8.55 -4.32
CA ASP A 619 19.07 8.07 -3.15
C ASP A 619 18.13 7.81 -1.95
N GLU A 620 17.14 8.68 -1.72
CA GLU A 620 16.12 8.46 -0.69
C GLU A 620 15.21 7.27 -1.00
N TYR A 621 14.82 7.08 -2.27
CA TYR A 621 14.03 5.91 -2.70
C TYR A 621 14.79 4.60 -2.53
N PHE A 622 16.08 4.62 -2.87
CA PHE A 622 16.94 3.46 -2.69
C PHE A 622 17.08 3.07 -1.22
N ALA A 623 17.33 4.05 -0.35
CA ALA A 623 17.49 3.82 1.09
C ALA A 623 16.22 3.26 1.77
N THR A 624 15.04 3.53 1.21
CA THR A 624 13.75 3.06 1.73
C THR A 624 13.29 1.73 1.12
N GLY A 625 14.07 1.17 0.19
CA GLY A 625 13.80 -0.14 -0.42
C GLY A 625 12.77 -0.12 -1.54
N TYR A 626 12.49 1.05 -2.14
CA TYR A 626 11.70 1.17 -3.35
C TYR A 626 12.52 0.89 -4.60
N ASN A 627 11.88 0.38 -5.66
CA ASN A 627 12.54 0.05 -6.93
C ASN A 627 12.19 1.04 -8.04
N VAL A 628 10.96 1.56 -8.04
CA VAL A 628 10.43 2.42 -9.12
C VAL A 628 9.89 3.72 -8.53
N ILE A 629 10.34 4.86 -9.06
CA ILE A 629 9.73 6.18 -8.81
C ILE A 629 8.63 6.40 -9.84
N ASN A 630 7.41 6.71 -9.42
CA ASN A 630 6.41 7.22 -10.35
C ASN A 630 6.68 8.72 -10.63
N GLY A 631 7.53 8.98 -11.62
CA GLY A 631 8.12 10.28 -11.99
C GLY A 631 9.24 10.05 -13.01
N ALA A 632 9.72 11.00 -13.83
CA ALA A 632 9.39 12.42 -14.04
C ALA A 632 8.03 12.68 -14.72
N LEU A 633 7.50 13.91 -14.59
CA LEU A 633 6.26 14.33 -15.24
C LEU A 633 6.53 15.07 -16.57
N LEU A 634 6.22 14.42 -17.69
CA LEU A 634 6.27 14.96 -19.06
C LEU A 634 4.88 15.24 -19.64
N GLY A 635 3.83 14.74 -18.97
CA GLY A 635 2.42 14.99 -19.25
C GLY A 635 1.70 15.30 -17.92
N PRO A 636 1.16 16.51 -17.71
CA PRO A 636 1.03 17.60 -18.70
C PRO A 636 2.38 18.21 -19.12
N LEU A 637 2.48 18.60 -20.38
CA LEU A 637 3.59 19.42 -20.87
C LEU A 637 3.40 20.88 -20.47
N GLY A 638 2.18 21.40 -20.61
CA GLY A 638 1.93 22.83 -20.39
C GLY A 638 0.95 23.48 -21.35
N ARG A 639 0.12 22.71 -22.08
CA ARG A 639 -0.82 23.27 -23.06
C ARG A 639 -1.79 24.26 -22.42
N VAL A 640 -2.36 23.88 -21.27
CA VAL A 640 -3.34 24.70 -20.53
C VAL A 640 -2.63 25.30 -19.31
N PRO A 641 -2.49 26.63 -19.23
CA PRO A 641 -1.79 27.29 -18.13
C PRO A 641 -2.54 27.13 -16.80
N GLU A 642 -3.87 26.99 -16.81
CA GLU A 642 -4.67 26.69 -15.60
C GLU A 642 -4.66 25.20 -15.21
N GLY A 643 -3.78 24.39 -15.80
CA GLY A 643 -3.68 22.97 -15.51
C GLY A 643 -3.28 22.71 -14.05
N GLY A 644 -4.08 21.93 -13.32
CA GLY A 644 -3.93 21.76 -11.87
C GLY A 644 -2.68 20.98 -11.39
N ARG A 645 -1.80 20.53 -12.30
CA ARG A 645 -0.59 19.76 -11.99
C ARG A 645 0.67 20.23 -12.74
N GLN A 646 0.64 21.40 -13.37
CA GLN A 646 1.79 21.92 -14.13
C GLN A 646 3.03 22.13 -13.25
N ASN A 647 2.84 22.35 -11.94
CA ASN A 647 3.94 22.47 -10.99
C ASN A 647 4.79 21.20 -10.90
N GLU A 648 4.21 20.01 -11.10
CA GLU A 648 4.94 18.74 -11.07
C GLU A 648 5.77 18.51 -12.34
N ALA A 649 5.38 19.12 -13.45
CA ALA A 649 6.05 19.04 -14.74
C ALA A 649 7.24 20.01 -14.84
N PHE A 650 7.89 20.08 -16.00
CA PHE A 650 9.06 20.93 -16.21
C PHE A 650 8.71 22.25 -16.88
N SER A 651 8.43 22.26 -18.18
CA SER A 651 8.15 23.47 -18.97
C SER A 651 7.19 23.16 -20.12
N PRO A 652 6.30 24.10 -20.53
CA PRO A 652 5.56 24.01 -21.78
C PRO A 652 6.43 23.93 -23.05
N ASP A 653 7.76 24.07 -22.94
CA ASP A 653 8.68 23.84 -24.06
C ASP A 653 9.15 22.37 -24.13
N PRO A 654 8.91 21.68 -25.26
CA PRO A 654 9.36 20.31 -25.51
C PRO A 654 10.86 20.06 -25.35
N PHE A 655 11.71 21.00 -25.78
CA PHE A 655 13.17 20.83 -25.73
C PHE A 655 13.67 20.96 -24.30
N LEU A 656 13.25 22.01 -23.58
CA LEU A 656 13.64 22.22 -22.18
C LEU A 656 13.14 21.07 -21.28
N SER A 657 11.89 20.64 -21.47
CA SER A 657 11.34 19.46 -20.77
C SER A 657 12.08 18.17 -21.12
N GLY A 658 12.48 17.99 -22.38
CA GLY A 658 13.25 16.82 -22.82
C GLY A 658 14.63 16.75 -22.19
N VAL A 659 15.36 17.88 -22.17
CA VAL A 659 16.65 18.00 -21.49
C VAL A 659 16.51 17.70 -19.99
N ALA A 660 15.55 18.34 -19.31
CA ALA A 660 15.34 18.15 -17.88
C ALA A 660 15.01 16.67 -17.54
N ALA A 661 14.19 16.03 -18.38
CA ALA A 661 13.84 14.63 -18.25
C ALA A 661 15.04 13.69 -18.46
N ALA A 662 15.83 13.91 -19.52
CA ALA A 662 16.98 13.09 -19.85
C ALA A 662 18.05 13.13 -18.74
N GLU A 663 18.41 14.32 -18.27
CA GLU A 663 19.39 14.49 -17.19
C GLU A 663 18.88 13.87 -15.88
N GLY A 664 17.59 14.09 -15.57
CA GLY A 664 16.97 13.54 -14.37
C GLY A 664 16.89 12.01 -14.36
N VAL A 665 16.44 11.41 -15.46
CA VAL A 665 16.37 9.95 -15.64
C VAL A 665 17.74 9.31 -15.53
N LYS A 666 18.75 9.89 -16.20
CA LYS A 666 20.13 9.42 -16.14
C LYS A 666 20.66 9.44 -14.69
N ALA A 667 20.40 10.52 -13.96
CA ALA A 667 20.82 10.66 -12.58
C ALA A 667 20.14 9.65 -11.62
N GLN A 668 18.83 9.42 -11.77
CA GLN A 668 18.12 8.40 -10.97
C GLN A 668 18.56 6.97 -11.29
N LYS A 669 18.86 6.69 -12.56
CA LYS A 669 19.49 5.42 -12.95
C LYS A 669 20.83 5.21 -12.24
N GLU A 670 21.66 6.25 -12.15
CA GLU A 670 22.93 6.21 -11.40
C GLU A 670 22.73 6.02 -9.88
N ALA A 671 21.57 6.40 -9.33
CA ALA A 671 21.17 6.07 -7.95
C ALA A 671 20.72 4.61 -7.77
N GLY A 672 20.56 3.85 -8.85
CA GLY A 672 20.06 2.48 -8.80
C GLY A 672 18.53 2.37 -8.76
N ILE A 673 17.81 3.43 -9.13
CA ILE A 673 16.34 3.48 -9.13
C ILE A 673 15.77 3.56 -10.54
N ILE A 674 14.64 2.90 -10.76
CA ILE A 674 13.91 2.91 -12.04
C ILE A 674 13.01 4.15 -12.08
N THR A 675 13.23 5.01 -13.07
CA THR A 675 12.38 6.19 -13.31
C THR A 675 11.16 5.81 -14.15
N GLY A 676 9.97 5.87 -13.56
CA GLY A 676 8.68 5.66 -14.21
C GLY A 676 8.11 6.96 -14.78
N VAL A 677 8.57 7.35 -15.98
CA VAL A 677 8.15 8.61 -16.62
C VAL A 677 6.66 8.60 -16.98
N ARG A 678 5.98 9.72 -16.76
CA ARG A 678 4.51 9.81 -16.84
C ARG A 678 4.02 11.19 -17.29
N HIS A 679 2.82 11.38 -17.84
CA HIS A 679 1.84 10.35 -18.23
C HIS A 679 1.77 10.28 -19.76
N PHE A 680 1.97 9.10 -20.34
CA PHE A 680 2.07 8.90 -21.79
C PHE A 680 0.70 8.60 -22.42
N LEU A 681 0.06 9.47 -23.20
CA LEU A 681 0.47 10.81 -23.61
C LEU A 681 -0.74 11.74 -23.67
N LEU A 682 -0.50 13.04 -23.89
CA LEU A 682 -1.53 14.07 -24.12
C LEU A 682 -2.46 14.30 -22.93
N TYR A 683 -1.94 14.10 -21.72
CA TYR A 683 -2.62 14.42 -20.49
C TYR A 683 -2.42 15.90 -20.12
N GLU A 684 -3.18 16.78 -20.77
CA GLU A 684 -2.98 18.23 -20.66
C GLU A 684 -3.98 18.96 -19.75
N GLN A 685 -4.92 18.23 -19.12
CA GLN A 685 -5.84 18.78 -18.14
C GLN A 685 -6.39 17.74 -17.16
N GLU A 686 -6.75 18.21 -15.97
CA GLU A 686 -7.34 17.39 -14.89
C GLU A 686 -8.84 17.15 -15.07
N SER A 687 -9.56 18.15 -15.57
CA SER A 687 -11.02 18.08 -15.70
C SER A 687 -11.43 16.94 -16.63
N ASN A 688 -12.35 16.09 -16.17
CA ASN A 688 -12.84 14.90 -16.86
C ASN A 688 -11.79 13.81 -17.17
N ARG A 689 -10.62 13.79 -16.50
CA ARG A 689 -9.54 12.82 -16.77
C ARG A 689 -9.91 11.34 -16.56
N THR A 690 -10.80 11.02 -15.60
CA THR A 690 -11.17 9.63 -15.22
C THR A 690 -12.67 9.33 -15.32
N GLY A 691 -13.48 10.24 -15.87
CA GLY A 691 -14.92 10.04 -16.03
C GLY A 691 -15.66 9.87 -14.69
N GLY A 692 -15.91 10.98 -13.99
CA GLY A 692 -16.66 10.96 -12.73
C GLY A 692 -16.21 12.05 -11.77
N MET A 693 -16.65 13.29 -12.02
CA MET A 693 -16.78 14.42 -11.06
C MET A 693 -17.33 15.64 -11.84
N GLY A 694 -18.58 15.58 -12.30
CA GLY A 694 -19.27 16.65 -13.07
C GLY A 694 -20.21 16.12 -14.16
N PRO A 695 -21.20 16.90 -14.65
CA PRO A 695 -22.47 16.39 -15.20
C PRO A 695 -22.43 15.80 -16.63
N SER A 696 -21.27 15.51 -17.22
CA SER A 696 -21.16 14.67 -18.42
C SER A 696 -20.15 13.54 -18.20
N SER A 697 -20.67 12.35 -17.91
CA SER A 697 -19.98 11.17 -17.41
C SER A 697 -19.11 10.42 -18.45
N SER A 698 -18.11 11.08 -19.06
CA SER A 698 -17.17 10.41 -19.99
C SER A 698 -15.76 11.01 -19.92
N VAL A 699 -14.75 10.15 -20.07
CA VAL A 699 -13.33 10.55 -20.15
C VAL A 699 -13.10 11.36 -21.43
N TYR A 700 -12.43 12.51 -21.32
CA TYR A 700 -12.16 13.34 -22.51
C TYR A 700 -11.15 12.69 -23.47
N SER A 701 -11.22 13.07 -24.74
CA SER A 701 -10.26 12.69 -25.78
C SER A 701 -9.41 13.89 -26.19
N SER A 702 -8.10 13.77 -26.10
CA SER A 702 -7.14 14.68 -26.70
C SER A 702 -7.00 14.33 -28.18
N ASN A 703 -7.45 15.21 -29.07
CA ASN A 703 -7.42 14.97 -30.50
C ASN A 703 -6.33 15.83 -31.14
N VAL A 704 -5.26 15.20 -31.61
CA VAL A 704 -4.03 15.86 -32.06
C VAL A 704 -3.61 15.36 -33.44
N ASP A 705 -3.04 16.26 -34.24
CA ASP A 705 -2.41 15.88 -35.50
C ASP A 705 -1.03 15.25 -35.29
N ASP A 706 -0.58 14.51 -36.30
CA ASP A 706 0.65 13.74 -36.25
C ASP A 706 1.91 14.61 -36.10
N LYS A 707 1.96 15.80 -36.72
CA LYS A 707 3.12 16.70 -36.60
C LYS A 707 3.26 17.22 -35.19
N THR A 708 2.15 17.68 -34.62
CA THR A 708 2.08 18.19 -33.26
C THR A 708 2.42 17.11 -32.23
N LEU A 709 1.95 15.88 -32.46
CA LEU A 709 2.29 14.74 -31.62
C LEU A 709 3.82 14.52 -31.54
N HIS A 710 4.52 14.51 -32.68
CA HIS A 710 5.97 14.24 -32.73
C HIS A 710 6.82 15.42 -32.24
N GLU A 711 6.48 16.64 -32.68
CA GLU A 711 7.32 17.83 -32.45
C GLU A 711 7.10 18.48 -31.08
N VAL A 712 5.97 18.22 -30.43
CA VAL A 712 5.62 18.80 -29.13
C VAL A 712 5.59 17.73 -28.05
N TYR A 713 4.66 16.78 -28.17
CA TYR A 713 4.31 15.94 -27.03
C TYR A 713 5.19 14.71 -26.89
N MET A 714 5.68 14.11 -27.98
CA MET A 714 6.60 12.96 -27.95
C MET A 714 8.07 13.34 -27.77
N TRP A 715 8.45 14.57 -28.14
CA TRP A 715 9.84 15.05 -28.02
C TRP A 715 10.48 14.78 -26.65
N PRO A 716 9.89 15.20 -25.51
CA PRO A 716 10.51 14.96 -24.21
C PRO A 716 10.59 13.48 -23.83
N TRP A 717 9.76 12.62 -24.41
CA TRP A 717 9.80 11.18 -24.19
C TRP A 717 10.93 10.51 -24.95
N GLY A 718 11.20 10.96 -26.17
CA GLY A 718 12.39 10.54 -26.91
C GLY A 718 13.65 10.80 -26.12
N ASP A 719 13.74 11.97 -25.48
CA ASP A 719 14.89 12.36 -24.65
C ASP A 719 14.98 11.55 -23.36
N ALA A 720 13.85 11.36 -22.66
CA ALA A 720 13.82 10.52 -21.46
C ALA A 720 14.20 9.07 -21.75
N ILE A 721 13.73 8.48 -22.85
CA ILE A 721 14.06 7.09 -23.24
C ILE A 721 15.53 6.99 -23.65
N ASN A 722 16.05 7.95 -24.42
CA ASN A 722 17.47 8.02 -24.75
C ASN A 722 18.34 8.17 -23.48
N GLY A 723 17.86 8.92 -22.48
CA GLY A 723 18.46 9.06 -21.15
C GLY A 723 18.39 7.78 -20.29
N GLY A 724 17.63 6.77 -20.72
CA GLY A 724 17.53 5.47 -20.05
C GLY A 724 16.23 5.25 -19.26
N ALA A 725 15.13 5.89 -19.63
CA ALA A 725 13.84 5.63 -18.99
C ALA A 725 13.40 4.18 -19.26
N ALA A 726 13.24 3.41 -18.19
CA ALA A 726 12.96 1.97 -18.26
C ALA A 726 11.60 1.57 -17.66
N ALA A 727 10.76 2.57 -17.36
CA ALA A 727 9.35 2.39 -17.02
C ALA A 727 8.55 3.59 -17.54
N VAL A 728 7.37 3.34 -18.08
CA VAL A 728 6.46 4.37 -18.62
C VAL A 728 5.07 4.17 -18.05
N MET A 729 4.49 5.22 -17.48
CA MET A 729 3.09 5.21 -17.06
C MET A 729 2.23 5.91 -18.12
N TYR A 730 1.22 5.24 -18.65
CA TYR A 730 0.35 5.85 -19.66
C TYR A 730 -0.72 6.78 -19.03
N ALA A 731 -1.30 7.63 -19.87
CA ALA A 731 -2.24 8.69 -19.52
C ALA A 731 -3.70 8.23 -19.35
N MET A 732 -4.45 8.89 -18.47
CA MET A 732 -5.87 8.62 -18.26
C MET A 732 -6.78 8.97 -19.46
N PRO A 733 -6.62 10.12 -20.16
CA PRO A 733 -7.51 10.48 -21.26
C PRO A 733 -7.46 9.51 -22.45
N ARG A 734 -8.49 9.62 -23.30
CA ARG A 734 -8.48 9.05 -24.65
C ARG A 734 -7.57 9.89 -25.55
N VAL A 735 -7.01 9.27 -26.58
CA VAL A 735 -6.24 9.94 -27.64
C VAL A 735 -6.85 9.53 -28.96
N ASN A 736 -7.31 10.51 -29.73
CA ASN A 736 -8.04 10.28 -30.99
C ASN A 736 -9.16 9.22 -30.80
N ASP A 737 -10.03 9.47 -29.82
CA ASP A 737 -11.16 8.65 -29.38
C ASP A 737 -10.86 7.27 -28.76
N THR A 738 -9.59 6.86 -28.72
CA THR A 738 -9.19 5.56 -28.18
C THR A 738 -8.58 5.72 -26.79
N HIS A 739 -9.01 4.93 -25.80
CA HIS A 739 -8.37 4.94 -24.47
C HIS A 739 -6.88 4.67 -24.59
N SER A 740 -6.04 5.49 -23.96
CA SER A 740 -4.58 5.34 -24.01
C SER A 740 -4.11 3.94 -23.63
N CYS A 741 -4.83 3.26 -22.71
CA CYS A 741 -4.55 1.89 -22.27
C CYS A 741 -4.76 0.80 -23.34
N GLU A 742 -5.53 1.10 -24.38
CA GLU A 742 -5.92 0.19 -25.46
C GLU A 742 -5.46 0.69 -26.84
N ASN A 743 -4.80 1.86 -26.86
CA ASN A 743 -4.35 2.48 -28.09
C ASN A 743 -3.04 1.82 -28.56
N ASN A 744 -3.18 0.79 -29.41
CA ASN A 744 -2.06 0.05 -29.97
C ASN A 744 -1.12 0.92 -30.81
N GLU A 745 -1.66 1.91 -31.53
CA GLU A 745 -0.85 2.86 -32.29
C GLU A 745 0.05 3.67 -31.36
N LEU A 746 -0.50 4.15 -30.23
CA LEU A 746 0.25 4.94 -29.26
C LEU A 746 1.27 4.09 -28.47
N LEU A 747 0.85 2.96 -27.90
CA LEU A 747 1.70 2.17 -27.00
C LEU A 747 2.68 1.25 -27.76
N SER A 748 2.21 0.49 -28.75
CA SER A 748 3.10 -0.38 -29.52
C SER A 748 3.79 0.37 -30.64
N GLY A 749 3.04 1.14 -31.44
CA GLY A 749 3.59 1.89 -32.58
C GLY A 749 4.51 3.04 -32.17
N LYS A 750 4.00 4.04 -31.45
CA LYS A 750 4.76 5.24 -31.11
C LYS A 750 5.76 5.01 -29.98
N LEU A 751 5.37 4.39 -28.87
CA LEU A 751 6.27 4.23 -27.72
C LEU A 751 7.29 3.10 -27.87
N LYS A 752 6.85 1.88 -28.19
CA LYS A 752 7.73 0.70 -28.22
C LYS A 752 8.51 0.55 -29.53
N GLU A 753 7.88 0.84 -30.67
CA GLU A 753 8.52 0.69 -31.98
C GLU A 753 9.28 1.95 -32.39
N GLU A 754 8.62 3.11 -32.40
CA GLU A 754 9.22 4.35 -32.91
C GLU A 754 10.23 4.96 -31.93
N LEU A 755 9.86 5.14 -30.67
CA LEU A 755 10.77 5.63 -29.62
C LEU A 755 11.66 4.53 -29.03
N GLY A 756 11.45 3.26 -29.41
CA GLY A 756 12.31 2.15 -28.97
C GLY A 756 12.34 1.92 -27.46
N SER A 757 11.28 2.25 -26.73
CA SER A 757 11.25 2.12 -25.27
C SER A 757 11.55 0.67 -24.84
N PRO A 758 12.58 0.40 -24.01
CA PRO A 758 12.99 -0.96 -23.66
C PRO A 758 12.27 -1.48 -22.41
N GLY A 759 11.71 -0.57 -21.62
CA GLY A 759 11.10 -0.84 -20.33
C GLY A 759 9.68 -1.36 -20.39
N PHE A 760 9.07 -1.48 -19.20
CA PHE A 760 7.67 -1.83 -19.05
C PHE A 760 6.76 -0.61 -19.12
N VAL A 761 5.58 -0.80 -19.70
CA VAL A 761 4.47 0.16 -19.64
C VAL A 761 3.50 -0.24 -18.53
N CYS A 762 3.11 0.72 -17.68
CA CYS A 762 2.13 0.55 -16.61
C CYS A 762 0.96 1.54 -16.67
N PRO A 763 -0.19 1.20 -16.07
CA PRO A 763 -1.34 2.10 -16.07
C PRO A 763 -1.21 3.23 -15.07
N GLY A 764 -1.73 4.40 -15.44
CA GLY A 764 -2.15 5.39 -14.45
C GLY A 764 -3.25 4.83 -13.55
N GLU A 765 -3.37 5.36 -12.33
CA GLU A 765 -4.40 4.93 -11.39
C GLU A 765 -5.80 5.05 -12.03
N SER A 766 -6.59 3.98 -11.96
CA SER A 766 -7.93 3.87 -12.59
C SER A 766 -7.97 4.07 -14.11
N ALA A 767 -6.84 3.95 -14.81
CA ALA A 767 -6.76 4.21 -16.26
C ALA A 767 -6.91 2.95 -17.12
N GLN A 768 -7.00 1.75 -16.53
CA GLN A 768 -7.09 0.48 -17.28
C GLN A 768 -8.54 0.03 -17.37
N PHE A 769 -9.05 -0.14 -18.59
CA PHE A 769 -10.47 -0.44 -18.84
C PHE A 769 -10.72 -1.86 -19.40
N SER A 770 -9.68 -2.58 -19.82
CA SER A 770 -9.79 -3.94 -20.35
C SER A 770 -8.65 -4.86 -19.92
N SER A 771 -8.88 -6.16 -20.09
CA SER A 771 -7.89 -7.22 -19.83
C SER A 771 -6.98 -7.47 -21.04
N TYR A 772 -7.47 -8.19 -22.05
CA TYR A 772 -6.63 -8.62 -23.18
C TYR A 772 -6.36 -7.51 -24.18
N THR A 773 -7.30 -6.57 -24.38
CA THR A 773 -7.12 -5.46 -25.32
C THR A 773 -5.95 -4.59 -24.89
N SER A 774 -5.87 -4.21 -23.62
CA SER A 774 -4.73 -3.45 -23.08
C SER A 774 -3.40 -4.23 -23.12
N ALA A 775 -3.43 -5.54 -22.78
CA ALA A 775 -2.24 -6.41 -22.86
C ALA A 775 -1.70 -6.53 -24.28
N ASN A 776 -2.60 -6.65 -25.27
CA ASN A 776 -2.24 -6.76 -26.68
C ASN A 776 -1.88 -5.41 -27.31
N ALA A 777 -2.38 -4.30 -26.77
CA ALA A 777 -2.08 -2.94 -27.24
C ALA A 777 -0.69 -2.44 -26.82
N GLY A 778 -0.10 -3.01 -25.76
CA GLY A 778 1.26 -2.67 -25.34
C GLY A 778 1.45 -2.47 -23.84
N LEU A 779 0.44 -2.72 -23.00
CA LEU A 779 0.61 -2.72 -21.55
C LEU A 779 1.44 -3.93 -21.10
N ASP A 780 2.40 -3.74 -20.19
CA ASP A 780 3.32 -4.80 -19.75
C ASP A 780 3.19 -5.16 -18.27
N TYR A 781 2.85 -4.18 -17.45
CA TYR A 781 3.03 -4.24 -16.01
C TYR A 781 1.88 -3.52 -15.33
N SER A 782 1.09 -4.19 -14.49
CA SER A 782 -0.09 -3.56 -13.88
C SER A 782 -0.16 -3.77 -12.37
N PRO A 783 0.20 -2.75 -11.56
CA PRO A 783 0.04 -2.77 -10.11
C PRO A 783 -1.38 -2.39 -9.66
N TYR A 784 -2.27 -1.98 -10.58
CA TYR A 784 -3.58 -1.39 -10.27
C TYR A 784 -4.76 -2.20 -10.81
N SER A 785 -4.53 -3.40 -11.34
CA SER A 785 -5.55 -4.15 -12.09
C SER A 785 -5.91 -5.50 -11.49
N ASP A 786 -5.93 -5.61 -10.17
CA ASP A 786 -6.29 -6.84 -9.48
C ASP A 786 -7.66 -7.39 -9.92
N GLU A 787 -8.51 -6.54 -10.51
CA GLU A 787 -9.79 -6.91 -11.12
C GLU A 787 -9.72 -7.39 -12.57
N LEU A 788 -8.92 -6.76 -13.43
CA LEU A 788 -8.86 -7.02 -14.87
C LEU A 788 -7.75 -8.00 -15.26
N TRP A 789 -6.56 -7.90 -14.65
CA TRP A 789 -5.48 -8.87 -14.81
C TRP A 789 -5.35 -9.69 -13.54
N THR A 790 -5.52 -10.99 -13.70
CA THR A 790 -5.32 -11.95 -12.61
C THR A 790 -4.57 -13.14 -13.14
N GLN A 791 -4.06 -13.94 -12.22
CA GLN A 791 -3.47 -15.22 -12.56
C GLN A 791 -4.42 -16.08 -13.41
N ALA A 792 -5.71 -16.08 -13.09
CA ALA A 792 -6.72 -16.82 -13.82
C ALA A 792 -7.05 -16.18 -15.18
N THR A 793 -7.19 -14.86 -15.24
CA THR A 793 -7.56 -14.12 -16.45
C THR A 793 -6.46 -14.21 -17.49
N LEU A 794 -5.22 -13.88 -17.14
CA LEU A 794 -4.10 -13.93 -18.08
C LEU A 794 -3.74 -15.38 -18.46
N ALA A 795 -3.84 -16.35 -17.54
CA ALA A 795 -3.62 -17.75 -17.89
C ALA A 795 -4.71 -18.29 -18.83
N ALA A 796 -5.98 -17.90 -18.63
CA ALA A 796 -7.06 -18.24 -19.55
C ALA A 796 -6.84 -17.62 -20.93
N GLY A 797 -6.41 -16.35 -20.97
CA GLY A 797 -6.02 -15.66 -22.21
C GLY A 797 -4.92 -16.37 -22.99
N VAL A 798 -3.91 -16.90 -22.30
CA VAL A 798 -2.86 -17.70 -22.96
C VAL A 798 -3.40 -19.05 -23.43
N ALA A 799 -4.18 -19.74 -22.59
CA ALA A 799 -4.72 -21.06 -22.93
C ALA A 799 -5.71 -21.01 -24.11
N ASN A 800 -6.46 -19.92 -24.26
CA ASN A 800 -7.44 -19.73 -25.34
C ASN A 800 -6.93 -18.86 -26.51
N CYS A 801 -5.65 -18.49 -26.50
CA CYS A 801 -4.98 -17.65 -27.51
C CYS A 801 -5.47 -16.18 -27.62
N SER A 802 -6.30 -15.69 -26.70
CA SER A 802 -6.65 -14.26 -26.62
C SER A 802 -5.50 -13.37 -26.14
N LEU A 803 -4.48 -13.95 -25.48
CA LEU A 803 -3.18 -13.35 -25.19
C LEU A 803 -2.07 -14.25 -25.78
N PRO A 804 -1.38 -13.85 -26.86
CA PRO A 804 -0.32 -14.67 -27.45
C PRO A 804 0.82 -14.93 -26.47
N GLN A 805 1.36 -16.15 -26.44
CA GLN A 805 2.49 -16.51 -25.55
C GLN A 805 3.69 -15.56 -25.72
N ALA A 806 4.01 -15.19 -26.97
CA ALA A 806 5.10 -14.26 -27.26
C ALA A 806 4.83 -12.85 -26.67
N GLN A 807 3.57 -12.44 -26.55
CA GLN A 807 3.20 -11.18 -25.89
C GLN A 807 3.48 -11.28 -24.39
N LEU A 808 3.02 -12.34 -23.73
CA LEU A 808 3.28 -12.55 -22.29
C LEU A 808 4.79 -12.64 -21.98
N ASP A 809 5.56 -13.27 -22.86
CA ASP A 809 7.01 -13.37 -22.72
C ASP A 809 7.68 -11.98 -22.84
N ASP A 810 7.28 -11.17 -23.81
CA ASP A 810 7.78 -9.79 -23.98
C ASP A 810 7.43 -8.90 -22.78
N MET A 811 6.17 -8.96 -22.30
CA MET A 811 5.72 -8.23 -21.11
C MET A 811 6.57 -8.58 -19.88
N ALA A 812 6.86 -9.88 -19.67
CA ALA A 812 7.69 -10.34 -18.56
C ALA A 812 9.16 -9.91 -18.69
N ILE A 813 9.73 -9.93 -19.92
CA ILE A 813 11.09 -9.46 -20.20
C ILE A 813 11.21 -7.97 -19.91
N ARG A 814 10.28 -7.16 -20.43
CA ARG A 814 10.22 -5.71 -20.21
C ARG A 814 10.03 -5.35 -18.74
N SER A 815 9.29 -6.17 -18.00
CA SER A 815 9.10 -5.99 -16.55
C SER A 815 10.38 -6.25 -15.76
N VAL A 816 11.20 -7.25 -16.11
CA VAL A 816 12.43 -7.54 -15.34
C VAL A 816 13.69 -6.87 -15.86
N LEU A 817 13.67 -6.35 -17.09
CA LEU A 817 14.80 -5.63 -17.68
C LEU A 817 15.33 -4.50 -16.81
N PRO A 818 14.50 -3.62 -16.22
CA PRO A 818 14.99 -2.49 -15.43
C PRO A 818 15.85 -2.90 -14.23
N TYR A 819 15.61 -4.08 -13.64
CA TYR A 819 16.45 -4.63 -12.56
C TYR A 819 17.90 -4.84 -12.99
N TYR A 820 18.12 -5.33 -14.22
CA TYR A 820 19.46 -5.56 -14.76
C TYR A 820 20.09 -4.31 -15.37
N PHE A 821 19.28 -3.27 -15.57
CA PHE A 821 19.70 -2.02 -16.20
C PHE A 821 20.31 -1.02 -15.20
N ASN A 822 20.03 -1.17 -13.91
CA ASN A 822 20.43 -0.25 -12.84
C ASN A 822 21.60 -0.79 -12.00
N ASN A 823 22.50 0.11 -11.55
CA ASN A 823 23.62 -0.22 -10.66
C ASN A 823 23.29 0.19 -9.22
N TYR A 824 23.37 -0.75 -8.27
CA TYR A 824 23.00 -0.53 -6.86
C TYR A 824 24.16 0.09 -6.05
N HIS A 825 23.96 1.27 -5.43
CA HIS A 825 24.95 1.95 -4.58
C HIS A 825 24.35 2.48 -3.26
N ASN A 826 25.16 2.54 -2.20
CA ASN A 826 24.76 3.00 -0.86
C ASN A 826 25.05 4.50 -0.67
N VAL A 827 24.03 5.29 -0.30
CA VAL A 827 24.03 6.76 -0.39
C VAL A 827 23.15 7.37 0.73
N LEU A 828 23.78 7.76 1.84
CA LEU A 828 23.13 8.48 2.95
C LEU A 828 23.84 9.81 3.18
N ARG A 829 23.23 10.98 2.88
CA ARG A 829 23.79 12.33 3.19
C ARG A 829 22.77 13.47 3.33
N ASN A 830 23.32 14.63 3.73
CA ASN A 830 22.71 15.94 4.02
C ASN A 830 22.18 16.68 2.76
N HIS A 831 20.91 16.49 2.40
CA HIS A 831 20.29 17.11 1.21
C HIS A 831 19.88 18.58 1.37
N SER A 832 19.89 19.13 2.59
CA SER A 832 19.42 20.49 2.89
C SER A 832 20.21 21.59 2.14
N ALA A 833 21.53 21.41 1.96
CA ALA A 833 22.37 22.37 1.25
C ALA A 833 22.09 22.41 -0.25
N LEU A 834 21.86 21.24 -0.87
CA LEU A 834 21.48 21.14 -2.28
C LEU A 834 20.12 21.80 -2.52
N ILE A 835 19.14 21.50 -1.65
CA ILE A 835 17.80 22.09 -1.70
C ILE A 835 17.87 23.62 -1.62
N ARG A 836 18.66 24.18 -0.70
CA ARG A 836 18.87 25.63 -0.58
C ARG A 836 19.52 26.22 -1.83
N LYS A 837 20.52 25.54 -2.41
CA LYS A 837 21.19 25.98 -3.64
C LYS A 837 20.22 26.05 -4.83
N ILE A 838 19.44 25.00 -5.06
CA ILE A 838 18.45 24.95 -6.15
C ILE A 838 17.42 26.06 -5.97
N GLY A 839 16.88 26.22 -4.75
CA GLY A 839 15.92 27.28 -4.44
C GLY A 839 16.45 28.68 -4.79
N GLY A 840 17.72 28.96 -4.51
CA GLY A 840 18.31 30.28 -4.77
C GLY A 840 18.59 30.54 -6.24
N GLU A 841 19.00 29.48 -6.95
CA GLU A 841 19.28 29.55 -8.38
C GLU A 841 18.01 29.47 -9.25
N ALA A 842 16.86 29.10 -8.67
CA ALA A 842 15.55 29.03 -9.35
C ALA A 842 14.74 30.34 -9.25
N ILE A 843 14.99 31.19 -8.25
CA ILE A 843 14.24 32.45 -8.08
C ILE A 843 14.47 33.35 -9.29
N SER A 844 13.37 33.64 -10.01
CA SER A 844 13.36 34.50 -11.20
C SER A 844 12.96 35.92 -10.83
N LEU A 845 13.90 36.88 -10.94
CA LEU A 845 13.62 38.29 -10.70
C LEU A 845 12.95 38.90 -11.93
N LEU A 846 11.65 39.16 -11.89
CA LEU A 846 10.89 39.61 -13.07
C LEU A 846 11.04 41.10 -13.35
N LYS A 847 11.07 41.90 -12.28
CA LYS A 847 11.18 43.35 -12.31
C LYS A 847 12.04 43.81 -11.15
N ASN A 848 12.92 44.77 -11.41
CA ASN A 848 13.66 45.49 -10.39
C ASN A 848 13.77 46.95 -10.80
N ASP A 849 13.22 47.84 -9.98
CA ASP A 849 13.33 49.29 -10.17
C ASP A 849 13.94 49.87 -8.89
N ASN A 850 15.22 50.20 -8.97
CA ASN A 850 15.96 50.75 -7.84
C ASN A 850 16.26 52.25 -8.02
N THR A 851 15.57 52.96 -8.92
CA THR A 851 15.89 54.38 -9.17
C THR A 851 15.69 55.28 -7.95
N ASN A 852 14.86 54.84 -6.98
CA ASN A 852 14.57 55.58 -5.76
C ASN A 852 15.15 54.93 -4.48
N GLY A 853 16.06 53.95 -4.62
CA GLY A 853 16.65 53.23 -3.47
C GLY A 853 15.70 52.25 -2.75
N GLY A 854 14.55 51.95 -3.34
CA GLY A 854 13.54 51.02 -2.81
C GLY A 854 13.44 49.70 -3.57
N GLY A 855 14.43 49.39 -4.41
CA GLY A 855 14.52 48.15 -5.19
C GLY A 855 15.35 47.06 -4.50
N LEU A 856 15.74 46.04 -5.26
CA LEU A 856 16.60 44.96 -4.81
C LEU A 856 18.05 45.12 -5.32
N PRO A 857 19.06 44.56 -4.63
CA PRO A 857 18.97 43.89 -3.34
C PRO A 857 18.66 44.84 -2.17
N LEU A 858 18.07 44.32 -1.10
CA LEU A 858 17.81 45.03 0.14
C LEU A 858 19.13 45.30 0.87
N ASP A 859 19.26 46.51 1.38
CA ASP A 859 20.29 46.87 2.35
C ASP A 859 19.78 46.65 3.79
N LYS A 860 20.57 47.05 4.78
CA LYS A 860 20.21 47.01 6.20
C LYS A 860 19.02 47.93 6.53
N LEU A 861 17.81 47.41 6.35
CA LEU A 861 16.56 48.15 6.59
C LEU A 861 16.34 48.45 8.08
N LEU A 862 15.90 49.66 8.42
CA LEU A 862 15.51 49.99 9.80
C LEU A 862 14.19 49.32 10.22
N SER A 863 13.26 49.15 9.27
CA SER A 863 11.95 48.56 9.53
C SER A 863 11.47 47.74 8.34
N ILE A 864 10.87 46.58 8.61
CA ILE A 864 10.33 45.64 7.63
C ILE A 864 8.83 45.45 7.94
N SER A 865 7.99 45.42 6.91
CA SER A 865 6.57 45.09 7.04
C SER A 865 6.20 43.99 6.06
N LEU A 866 5.64 42.89 6.58
CA LEU A 866 5.35 41.67 5.85
C LEU A 866 3.84 41.43 5.76
N TYR A 867 3.32 41.11 4.58
CA TYR A 867 1.88 40.98 4.35
C TYR A 867 1.54 39.67 3.64
N GLY A 868 0.40 39.09 3.99
CA GLY A 868 -0.19 37.91 3.35
C GLY A 868 0.08 36.60 4.09
N SER A 869 -0.90 35.68 4.04
CA SER A 869 -0.79 34.36 4.68
C SER A 869 0.37 33.51 4.17
N HIS A 870 0.77 33.69 2.90
CA HIS A 870 1.88 32.98 2.28
C HIS A 870 3.25 33.30 2.90
N ALA A 871 3.38 34.44 3.61
CA ALA A 871 4.60 34.78 4.31
C ALA A 871 4.78 34.03 5.64
N GLY A 872 3.69 33.46 6.18
CA GLY A 872 3.65 32.79 7.48
C GLY A 872 3.55 31.26 7.40
N PRO A 873 3.68 30.56 8.53
CA PRO A 873 3.46 29.11 8.58
C PRO A 873 1.98 28.77 8.38
N ALA A 874 1.72 27.56 7.90
CA ALA A 874 0.38 26.99 7.93
C ALA A 874 -0.07 26.72 9.37
N LEU A 875 -1.36 26.92 9.67
CA LEU A 875 -1.91 26.81 11.03
C LEU A 875 -1.78 25.40 11.62
N ALA A 876 -1.88 24.36 10.79
CA ALA A 876 -1.82 22.95 11.21
C ALA A 876 -0.47 22.27 10.86
N GLY A 877 0.60 23.05 10.74
CA GLY A 877 1.92 22.56 10.32
C GLY A 877 2.01 22.29 8.81
N PRO A 878 3.20 21.93 8.30
CA PRO A 878 3.51 22.00 6.87
C PRO A 878 2.97 20.84 6.03
N ASN A 879 2.40 19.80 6.65
CA ASN A 879 2.02 18.55 5.98
C ASN A 879 0.50 18.34 5.84
N PHE A 880 -0.32 19.24 6.39
CA PHE A 880 -1.77 19.09 6.37
C PHE A 880 -2.45 20.30 5.73
N ALA A 881 -3.34 20.07 4.77
CA ALA A 881 -4.22 21.10 4.23
C ALA A 881 -5.42 21.30 5.17
N TRP A 882 -5.58 22.52 5.70
CA TRP A 882 -6.66 22.88 6.63
C TRP A 882 -7.28 24.21 6.19
N GLY A 883 -8.61 24.28 6.19
CA GLY A 883 -9.37 25.51 5.98
C GLY A 883 -9.92 26.08 7.28
N VAL A 884 -10.20 27.39 7.30
CA VAL A 884 -10.83 28.05 8.45
C VAL A 884 -12.34 27.85 8.38
N GLN A 885 -12.94 27.28 9.43
CA GLN A 885 -14.38 27.06 9.53
C GLN A 885 -15.16 28.38 9.34
N GLY A 886 -16.11 28.40 8.40
CA GLY A 886 -16.86 29.60 8.03
C GLY A 886 -16.25 30.43 6.89
N THR A 887 -15.10 30.04 6.35
CA THR A 887 -14.56 30.59 5.11
C THR A 887 -14.83 29.63 3.95
N SER A 888 -15.30 30.14 2.81
CA SER A 888 -15.77 29.31 1.70
C SER A 888 -14.67 28.97 0.67
N ALA A 889 -13.42 29.41 0.84
CA ALA A 889 -12.42 29.34 -0.23
C ALA A 889 -10.94 29.11 0.19
N ASP A 890 -10.54 29.33 1.45
CA ASP A 890 -9.11 29.32 1.80
C ASP A 890 -8.66 27.92 2.27
N ILE A 891 -8.50 26.99 1.32
CA ILE A 891 -8.02 25.62 1.60
C ILE A 891 -6.50 25.54 1.83
N PHE A 892 -5.75 26.63 1.58
CA PHE A 892 -4.31 26.74 1.83
C PHE A 892 -3.96 28.06 2.52
N GLN A 893 -4.07 28.12 3.85
CA GLN A 893 -3.49 29.21 4.63
C GLN A 893 -2.07 28.84 5.09
N GLY A 894 -1.07 29.62 4.65
CA GLY A 894 0.35 29.44 4.97
C GLY A 894 1.26 29.48 3.73
N HIS A 895 2.57 29.34 3.95
CA HIS A 895 3.56 29.32 2.87
C HIS A 895 3.40 28.08 1.97
N LEU A 896 3.14 28.32 0.69
CA LEU A 896 2.92 27.29 -0.34
C LEU A 896 4.25 26.87 -0.93
N VAL A 897 4.60 25.61 -0.72
CA VAL A 897 5.90 25.02 -1.11
C VAL A 897 5.74 23.80 -2.01
N SER A 898 4.51 23.40 -2.27
CA SER A 898 4.11 22.26 -3.08
C SER A 898 2.67 22.44 -3.53
N GLY A 899 2.30 21.88 -4.69
CA GLY A 899 0.90 21.61 -5.02
C GLY A 899 0.32 20.50 -4.14
N GLY A 900 -0.97 20.19 -4.32
CA GLY A 900 -1.65 19.04 -3.70
C GLY A 900 -1.57 17.76 -4.55
N GLY A 901 -2.21 16.68 -4.09
CA GLY A 901 -2.36 15.43 -4.85
C GLY A 901 -1.18 14.46 -4.69
N SER A 902 -1.04 13.52 -5.64
CA SER A 902 -0.02 12.46 -5.58
C SER A 902 1.42 13.00 -5.65
N GLY A 903 1.61 14.22 -6.14
CA GLY A 903 2.90 14.92 -6.20
C GLY A 903 3.16 15.92 -5.06
N GLN A 904 2.31 15.98 -4.03
CA GLN A 904 2.48 16.88 -2.86
C GLN A 904 3.88 16.69 -2.21
N LEU A 905 4.32 17.51 -1.23
CA LEU A 905 5.51 17.30 -0.38
C LEU A 905 5.22 16.74 1.05
N SER A 906 6.21 16.04 1.66
CA SER A 906 6.27 15.62 3.08
C SER A 906 7.46 16.36 3.64
N LEU A 907 7.19 17.32 4.52
CA LEU A 907 8.17 18.25 5.02
C LEU A 907 8.53 17.87 6.46
N PRO A 908 9.81 17.58 6.76
CA PRO A 908 10.26 17.34 8.14
C PRO A 908 10.17 18.63 8.96
N TYR A 909 10.35 19.77 8.30
CA TYR A 909 10.10 21.12 8.78
C TYR A 909 9.91 22.04 7.57
N LEU A 910 9.40 23.24 7.79
CA LEU A 910 9.30 24.29 6.79
C LEU A 910 9.78 25.61 7.41
N ILE A 911 10.83 26.20 6.83
CA ILE A 911 11.19 27.59 7.11
C ILE A 911 10.16 28.46 6.36
N THR A 912 9.72 29.61 6.89
CA THR A 912 8.75 30.55 6.25
C THR A 912 9.42 31.90 5.93
N PRO A 913 8.94 32.71 4.95
CA PRO A 913 9.54 34.02 4.68
C PRO A 913 9.62 34.89 5.92
N PHE A 914 8.59 34.82 6.76
CA PHE A 914 8.59 35.44 8.06
C PHE A 914 9.74 34.98 8.96
N GLN A 915 9.98 33.68 9.10
CA GLN A 915 11.04 33.16 9.95
C GLN A 915 12.42 33.61 9.46
N ALA A 916 12.67 33.55 8.15
CA ALA A 916 13.94 33.95 7.56
C ALA A 916 14.19 35.46 7.67
N LEU A 917 13.18 36.29 7.35
CA LEU A 917 13.28 37.74 7.45
C LEU A 917 13.30 38.21 8.90
N SER A 918 12.66 37.50 9.83
CA SER A 918 12.78 37.79 11.27
C SER A 918 14.19 37.54 11.78
N GLN A 919 14.85 36.47 11.30
CA GLN A 919 16.25 36.19 11.61
C GLN A 919 17.16 37.30 11.07
N ARG A 920 16.98 37.72 9.81
CA ARG A 920 17.77 38.81 9.23
C ARG A 920 17.50 40.15 9.93
N ALA A 921 16.24 40.44 10.27
CA ALA A 921 15.87 41.61 11.07
C ALA A 921 16.55 41.62 12.45
N TYR A 922 16.65 40.46 13.09
CA TYR A 922 17.37 40.32 14.36
C TYR A 922 18.87 40.63 14.19
N GLU A 923 19.52 40.06 13.17
CA GLU A 923 20.93 40.32 12.84
C GLU A 923 21.19 41.79 12.51
N ASP A 924 20.24 42.44 11.87
CA ASP A 924 20.33 43.84 11.47
C ASP A 924 19.91 44.84 12.56
N ASN A 925 19.39 44.38 13.71
CA ASN A 925 18.71 45.24 14.69
C ASN A 925 17.56 46.06 14.08
N SER A 926 16.85 45.46 13.12
CA SER A 926 15.68 46.02 12.46
C SER A 926 14.41 45.72 13.24
N MET A 927 13.37 46.53 13.02
CA MET A 927 12.03 46.26 13.52
C MET A 927 11.20 45.54 12.44
N ILE A 928 10.50 44.46 12.78
CA ILE A 928 9.64 43.73 11.84
C ILE A 928 8.18 43.74 12.30
N TRP A 929 7.27 44.06 11.37
CA TRP A 929 5.81 44.03 11.55
C TRP A 929 5.20 43.06 10.54
N TRP A 930 4.07 42.41 10.87
CA TRP A 930 3.42 41.51 9.92
C TRP A 930 1.89 41.46 10.05
N ILE A 931 1.23 41.19 8.91
CA ILE A 931 -0.19 40.82 8.84
C ILE A 931 -0.29 39.58 7.94
N MET A 932 -0.53 38.41 8.54
CA MET A 932 -0.62 37.11 7.84
C MET A 932 -2.04 36.62 7.60
N ASN A 933 -3.04 37.46 7.88
CA ASN A 933 -4.44 37.10 7.69
C ASN A 933 -5.03 37.85 6.48
N ASN A 934 -5.41 37.09 5.45
CA ASN A 934 -6.00 37.62 4.23
C ASN A 934 -7.43 38.16 4.44
N THR A 935 -8.09 37.86 5.56
CA THR A 935 -9.45 38.30 5.89
C THR A 935 -9.50 39.57 6.76
N TYR A 936 -8.36 40.15 7.10
CA TYR A 936 -8.31 41.40 7.87
C TYR A 936 -8.75 42.59 7.00
N SER A 937 -10.07 42.81 6.89
CA SER A 937 -10.65 44.02 6.30
C SER A 937 -10.95 45.01 7.42
N SER A 938 -10.21 46.12 7.49
CA SER A 938 -10.44 47.17 8.49
C SER A 938 -11.80 47.84 8.28
N SER A 939 -12.82 47.47 9.06
CA SER A 939 -14.07 48.26 9.14
C SER A 939 -14.43 48.66 10.58
N GLY A 940 -13.51 48.55 11.53
CA GLY A 940 -13.77 49.01 12.90
C GLY A 940 -12.51 49.18 13.70
N GLY A 941 -12.06 50.43 13.86
CA GLY A 941 -11.00 50.77 14.80
C GLY A 941 -10.10 51.87 14.28
N SER A 942 -10.30 53.08 14.78
CA SER A 942 -9.32 54.15 14.79
C SER A 942 -8.08 53.70 15.57
N GLY A 943 -7.20 52.94 14.92
CA GLY A 943 -5.87 52.58 15.39
C GLY A 943 -4.89 52.95 14.28
N GLN A 944 -3.93 53.81 14.58
CA GLN A 944 -3.00 54.37 13.61
C GLN A 944 -2.34 53.29 12.76
N THR A 945 -2.73 53.16 11.50
CA THR A 945 -1.84 52.62 10.47
C THR A 945 -0.74 53.65 10.29
N PHE A 946 0.40 53.45 10.96
CA PHE A 946 1.60 54.23 10.71
C PHE A 946 1.99 54.04 9.24
N ARG A 947 1.77 55.08 8.42
CA ARG A 947 2.41 55.19 7.11
C ARG A 947 3.90 55.35 7.34
N ILE A 948 4.68 54.32 7.07
CA ILE A 948 6.15 54.37 7.04
C ILE A 948 6.58 54.03 5.62
N GLY A 949 7.15 55.02 4.91
CA GLY A 949 8.00 54.83 3.73
C GLY A 949 7.28 54.58 2.40
N GLY A 950 7.49 55.48 1.43
CA GLY A 950 7.00 55.31 0.06
C GLY A 950 7.94 54.46 -0.79
N SER A 951 7.66 53.17 -0.92
CA SER A 951 8.03 52.25 -2.03
C SER A 951 7.71 50.83 -1.52
N THR A 952 6.68 50.10 -1.95
CA THR A 952 6.35 49.66 -3.31
C THR A 952 4.85 49.77 -3.54
N GLY A 953 4.43 50.71 -4.38
CA GLY A 953 3.03 50.81 -4.80
C GLY A 953 2.74 49.82 -5.92
N VAL A 954 2.18 48.66 -5.58
CA VAL A 954 1.24 47.97 -6.46
C VAL A 954 -0.13 48.13 -5.79
N SER A 955 -1.03 48.84 -6.45
CA SER A 955 -2.38 49.09 -5.92
C SER A 955 -3.14 47.75 -5.90
N PRO A 956 -3.69 47.30 -4.76
CA PRO A 956 -4.33 46.00 -4.69
C PRO A 956 -5.68 46.05 -5.42
N SER A 957 -5.71 45.52 -6.64
CA SER A 957 -6.93 45.00 -7.25
C SER A 957 -6.73 43.51 -7.46
N TYR A 958 -7.77 42.72 -7.23
CA TYR A 958 -7.79 41.25 -7.26
C TYR A 958 -7.34 40.60 -8.59
N ALA A 959 -6.89 41.39 -9.58
CA ALA A 959 -6.66 41.00 -10.97
C ALA A 959 -5.18 40.77 -11.35
N GLU A 960 -4.21 40.89 -10.44
CA GLU A 960 -2.80 40.52 -10.71
C GLU A 960 -2.35 39.32 -9.87
N TYR A 961 -3.22 38.31 -9.84
CA TYR A 961 -3.03 37.01 -9.17
C TYR A 961 -2.23 36.05 -10.07
N ALA A 962 -1.00 36.43 -10.41
CA ALA A 962 -0.05 35.61 -11.18
C ALA A 962 1.23 35.35 -10.38
N SER A 963 1.07 34.89 -9.13
CA SER A 963 2.18 34.46 -8.27
C SER A 963 2.04 32.98 -7.92
N GLU A 964 1.99 32.13 -8.94
CA GLU A 964 2.10 30.67 -8.78
C GLU A 964 3.47 30.20 -9.22
N SER A 965 4.45 30.33 -8.31
CA SER A 965 5.65 29.49 -8.18
C SER A 965 6.62 30.17 -7.22
N ALA A 966 6.34 30.14 -5.92
CA ALA A 966 7.39 30.36 -4.93
C ALA A 966 8.20 29.04 -4.82
N PRO A 967 9.53 29.06 -4.93
CA PRO A 967 10.31 27.89 -4.59
C PRO A 967 10.02 27.51 -3.13
N PRO A 968 9.97 26.21 -2.80
CA PRO A 968 9.95 25.81 -1.41
C PRO A 968 11.22 26.37 -0.78
N TRP A 969 11.14 26.72 0.50
CA TRP A 969 12.27 27.21 1.30
C TRP A 969 12.47 28.74 1.18
N PRO A 970 12.16 29.46 2.25
CA PRO A 970 12.25 30.92 2.32
C PRO A 970 13.36 31.42 3.25
N GLY A 971 14.23 30.55 3.77
CA GLY A 971 15.58 30.98 4.16
C GLY A 971 16.34 31.61 2.99
N ILE A 972 16.18 31.04 1.79
CA ILE A 972 16.86 31.48 0.57
C ILE A 972 16.19 32.69 -0.09
N ILE A 973 14.89 32.95 0.14
CA ILE A 973 14.28 34.19 -0.34
C ILE A 973 14.94 35.39 0.33
N ALA A 974 15.32 35.29 1.61
CA ALA A 974 16.09 36.32 2.29
C ALA A 974 17.48 36.49 1.66
N ASP A 975 18.21 35.39 1.39
CA ASP A 975 19.52 35.44 0.73
C ASP A 975 19.47 36.17 -0.63
N VAL A 976 18.46 35.88 -1.46
CA VAL A 976 18.28 36.54 -2.77
C VAL A 976 17.85 38.00 -2.58
N LEU A 977 16.89 38.26 -1.68
CA LEU A 977 16.40 39.63 -1.44
C LEU A 977 17.53 40.54 -0.93
N TYR A 978 18.39 40.06 -0.04
CA TYR A 978 19.51 40.83 0.53
C TYR A 978 20.79 40.80 -0.32
N GLY A 979 20.79 40.07 -1.45
CA GLY A 979 21.94 40.02 -2.36
C GLY A 979 23.07 39.09 -1.93
N ASP A 980 22.86 38.25 -0.91
CA ASP A 980 23.78 37.16 -0.56
C ASP A 980 23.87 36.14 -1.71
N VAL A 981 22.80 36.01 -2.51
CA VAL A 981 22.75 35.27 -3.78
C VAL A 981 22.23 36.18 -4.90
N ASN A 982 22.96 36.26 -6.01
CA ASN A 982 22.49 36.96 -7.20
C ASN A 982 21.41 36.11 -7.91
N PRO A 983 20.20 36.63 -8.16
CA PRO A 983 19.15 35.90 -8.86
C PRO A 983 19.63 35.53 -10.27
N SER A 984 19.46 34.27 -10.61
CA SER A 984 19.85 33.71 -11.91
C SER A 984 18.81 32.78 -12.52
N GLY A 985 17.65 32.65 -11.86
CA GLY A 985 16.53 31.91 -12.40
C GLY A 985 15.89 32.65 -13.57
N LYS A 986 15.37 31.89 -14.54
CA LYS A 986 14.63 32.41 -15.68
C LYS A 986 13.30 31.69 -15.81
N LEU A 987 12.28 32.40 -16.27
CA LEU A 987 10.96 31.85 -16.54
C LEU A 987 11.03 30.70 -17.56
N ILE A 988 10.31 29.64 -17.26
CA ILE A 988 10.17 28.43 -18.09
C ILE A 988 8.87 28.41 -18.88
N ASN A 989 8.04 29.44 -18.74
CA ASN A 989 6.75 29.63 -19.39
C ASN A 989 6.54 31.13 -19.62
N THR A 990 5.65 31.47 -20.52
CA THR A 990 5.25 32.86 -20.75
C THR A 990 4.37 33.34 -19.59
N ILE A 991 4.44 34.62 -19.22
CA ILE A 991 3.46 35.27 -18.34
C ILE A 991 2.68 36.27 -19.18
N ALA A 992 1.43 35.94 -19.45
CA ALA A 992 0.51 36.77 -20.22
C ALA A 992 0.10 38.06 -19.48
N LYS A 993 -0.44 39.03 -20.22
CA LYS A 993 -1.10 40.20 -19.62
C LYS A 993 -2.53 39.86 -19.22
N ASN A 994 -3.22 39.05 -20.04
CA ASN A 994 -4.56 38.56 -19.78
C ASN A 994 -4.61 37.04 -19.99
N ALA A 995 -5.45 36.34 -19.23
CA ALA A 995 -5.65 34.89 -19.42
C ALA A 995 -6.14 34.53 -20.85
N SER A 996 -6.92 35.41 -21.47
CA SER A 996 -7.42 35.24 -22.85
C SER A 996 -6.34 35.32 -23.93
N ASP A 997 -5.11 35.72 -23.58
CA ASP A 997 -3.99 35.77 -24.53
C ASP A 997 -3.49 34.36 -24.88
N TYR A 998 -3.75 33.37 -24.02
CA TYR A 998 -3.57 31.95 -24.32
C TYR A 998 -4.72 31.42 -25.17
N LEU A 999 -4.43 30.61 -26.18
CA LEU A 999 -5.47 29.95 -26.97
C LEU A 999 -6.18 28.84 -26.18
N ALA A 1000 -5.39 27.99 -25.53
CA ALA A 1000 -5.87 26.80 -24.86
C ALA A 1000 -6.35 27.15 -23.44
N SER A 1001 -7.57 26.70 -23.13
CA SER A 1001 -8.14 26.71 -21.79
C SER A 1001 -8.68 25.32 -21.46
N VAL A 1002 -9.13 25.12 -20.21
CA VAL A 1002 -9.72 23.85 -19.78
C VAL A 1002 -10.92 23.49 -20.66
N CYS A 1003 -10.76 22.41 -21.42
CA CYS A 1003 -11.80 21.83 -22.27
C CYS A 1003 -12.86 21.16 -21.40
N LYS A 1004 -14.13 21.53 -21.58
CA LYS A 1004 -15.26 21.00 -20.79
C LYS A 1004 -16.06 19.93 -21.53
N THR A 1005 -15.72 19.66 -22.79
CA THR A 1005 -16.36 18.67 -23.66
C THR A 1005 -15.65 17.31 -23.56
N THR A 1006 -16.27 16.27 -24.12
CA THR A 1006 -15.65 14.93 -24.22
C THR A 1006 -14.61 14.85 -25.32
N GLU A 1007 -14.67 15.76 -26.30
CA GLU A 1007 -13.70 15.89 -27.38
C GLU A 1007 -12.95 17.20 -27.22
N CYS A 1008 -11.62 17.13 -27.16
CA CYS A 1008 -10.74 18.26 -26.94
C CYS A 1008 -9.72 18.35 -28.08
N PRO A 1009 -10.06 19.08 -29.17
CA PRO A 1009 -9.16 19.25 -30.30
C PRO A 1009 -7.98 20.16 -29.95
N PHE A 1010 -6.78 19.73 -30.28
CA PHE A 1010 -5.53 20.48 -30.14
C PHE A 1010 -5.31 21.32 -31.40
N SER A 1011 -6.28 22.20 -31.69
CA SER A 1011 -6.31 23.02 -32.91
C SER A 1011 -5.16 24.03 -33.00
N GLU A 1012 -4.51 24.32 -31.88
CA GLU A 1012 -3.29 25.13 -31.82
C GLU A 1012 -2.09 24.45 -32.49
N GLY A 1013 -2.12 23.12 -32.65
CA GLY A 1013 -1.01 22.35 -33.20
C GLY A 1013 0.31 22.57 -32.44
N VAL A 1014 1.40 22.82 -33.17
CA VAL A 1014 2.74 23.04 -32.60
C VAL A 1014 2.90 24.34 -31.78
N TYR A 1015 1.88 25.21 -31.77
CA TYR A 1015 1.92 26.55 -31.20
C TYR A 1015 1.45 26.56 -29.74
N VAL A 1016 2.25 26.01 -28.84
CA VAL A 1016 2.04 25.99 -27.38
C VAL A 1016 2.89 27.07 -26.70
N ASP A 1017 2.36 27.71 -25.65
CA ASP A 1017 2.99 28.79 -24.86
C ASP A 1017 3.61 29.88 -25.75
N TYR A 1018 4.91 30.18 -25.65
CA TYR A 1018 5.56 31.28 -26.37
C TYR A 1018 5.41 31.18 -27.89
N ARG A 1019 5.28 29.97 -28.45
CA ARG A 1019 5.10 29.76 -29.89
C ARG A 1019 3.76 30.32 -30.37
N TRP A 1020 2.72 30.26 -29.53
CA TRP A 1020 1.43 30.91 -29.78
C TRP A 1020 1.56 32.43 -29.75
N PHE A 1021 2.23 32.97 -28.74
CA PHE A 1021 2.45 34.42 -28.60
C PHE A 1021 3.23 34.98 -29.79
N ASP A 1022 4.23 34.25 -30.27
CA ASP A 1022 4.99 34.62 -31.47
C ASP A 1022 4.12 34.57 -32.74
N LYS A 1023 3.36 33.51 -32.94
CA LYS A 1023 2.48 33.35 -34.10
C LYS A 1023 1.45 34.48 -34.21
N GLU A 1024 0.81 34.82 -33.09
CA GLU A 1024 -0.25 35.82 -33.06
C GLU A 1024 0.27 37.26 -32.85
N GLY A 1025 1.58 37.44 -32.66
CA GLY A 1025 2.18 38.74 -32.39
C GLY A 1025 1.72 39.36 -31.06
N ILE A 1026 1.44 38.53 -30.06
CA ILE A 1026 0.99 38.96 -28.73
C ILE A 1026 2.20 39.29 -27.86
N GLU A 1027 2.21 40.49 -27.29
CA GLU A 1027 3.28 40.92 -26.39
C GLU A 1027 2.98 40.49 -24.94
N PRO A 1028 3.75 39.55 -24.37
CA PRO A 1028 3.51 39.07 -23.01
C PRO A 1028 3.83 40.14 -21.96
N ARG A 1029 3.50 39.87 -20.70
CA ARG A 1029 3.98 40.68 -19.57
C ARG A 1029 5.44 40.37 -19.29
N TYR A 1030 5.78 39.08 -19.24
CA TYR A 1030 7.15 38.59 -19.21
C TYR A 1030 7.28 37.41 -20.18
N PRO A 1031 8.23 37.45 -21.12
CA PRO A 1031 8.39 36.40 -22.11
C PRO A 1031 9.03 35.15 -21.51
N PHE A 1032 8.88 34.03 -22.21
CA PHE A 1032 9.63 32.80 -21.94
C PHE A 1032 11.15 33.08 -21.87
N GLY A 1033 11.82 32.47 -20.90
CA GLY A 1033 13.24 32.67 -20.64
C GLY A 1033 13.60 33.98 -19.94
N HIS A 1034 12.62 34.81 -19.52
CA HIS A 1034 12.90 36.09 -18.85
C HIS A 1034 13.31 35.92 -17.38
N GLY A 1035 14.31 36.70 -16.96
CA GLY A 1035 14.70 36.84 -15.56
C GLY A 1035 15.91 37.77 -15.45
N LEU A 1036 15.83 38.72 -14.53
CA LEU A 1036 16.85 39.72 -14.27
C LEU A 1036 17.92 39.17 -13.32
N SER A 1037 19.08 39.81 -13.34
CA SER A 1037 20.18 39.62 -12.40
C SER A 1037 20.46 40.95 -11.69
N TYR A 1038 21.20 40.92 -10.57
CA TYR A 1038 21.78 42.14 -9.99
C TYR A 1038 22.99 42.66 -10.76
N THR A 1039 23.48 41.90 -11.74
CA THR A 1039 24.49 42.36 -12.71
C THR A 1039 23.89 42.37 -14.12
N THR A 1040 24.66 42.86 -15.09
CA THR A 1040 24.27 42.89 -16.50
C THR A 1040 25.28 42.14 -17.34
N PHE A 1041 24.84 41.64 -18.49
CA PHE A 1041 25.67 40.86 -19.39
C PHE A 1041 25.61 41.43 -20.81
N SER A 1042 26.68 41.30 -21.57
CA SER A 1042 26.72 41.52 -23.01
C SER A 1042 27.11 40.21 -23.74
N TYR A 1043 26.71 40.09 -25.00
CA TYR A 1043 26.92 38.89 -25.81
C TYR A 1043 27.82 39.24 -26.99
N GLY A 1044 28.76 38.35 -27.32
CA GLY A 1044 29.60 38.44 -28.51
C GLY A 1044 28.90 37.88 -29.75
N ASP A 1045 29.58 38.00 -30.89
CA ASP A 1045 29.07 37.47 -32.15
C ASP A 1045 28.83 35.95 -32.07
N VAL A 1046 27.76 35.50 -32.72
CA VAL A 1046 27.43 34.07 -32.81
C VAL A 1046 28.13 33.47 -34.03
N THR A 1047 28.80 32.35 -33.82
CA THR A 1047 29.43 31.56 -34.88
C THR A 1047 28.78 30.19 -34.96
N VAL A 1048 28.57 29.68 -36.17
CA VAL A 1048 27.93 28.38 -36.42
C VAL A 1048 28.82 27.55 -37.32
N THR A 1049 29.01 26.28 -36.97
CA THR A 1049 29.82 25.33 -37.72
C THR A 1049 29.09 24.00 -37.89
N ILE A 1050 29.18 23.41 -39.09
CA ILE A 1050 28.68 22.05 -39.35
C ILE A 1050 29.74 21.07 -38.85
N THR A 1051 29.41 20.27 -37.83
CA THR A 1051 30.30 19.26 -37.25
C THR A 1051 30.23 17.93 -38.01
N ASN A 1052 29.09 17.63 -38.64
CA ASN A 1052 28.89 16.42 -39.45
C ASN A 1052 28.08 16.71 -40.72
N SER A 1053 28.78 16.99 -41.82
CA SER A 1053 28.17 17.38 -43.09
C SER A 1053 27.35 16.28 -43.77
N SER A 1054 27.69 15.02 -43.56
CA SER A 1054 27.00 13.87 -44.17
C SER A 1054 25.61 13.68 -43.54
N ALA A 1055 25.54 13.83 -42.21
CA ALA A 1055 24.27 13.82 -41.49
C ALA A 1055 23.46 15.09 -41.79
N SER A 1056 24.05 16.28 -41.76
CA SER A 1056 23.29 17.53 -41.96
C SER A 1056 22.67 17.68 -43.35
N THR A 1057 23.24 17.08 -44.40
CA THR A 1057 22.78 17.25 -45.80
C THR A 1057 21.84 16.16 -46.32
N SER A 1058 21.74 15.02 -45.62
CA SER A 1058 20.75 14.00 -45.96
C SER A 1058 19.38 14.49 -45.51
N LYS A 1059 18.33 14.35 -46.35
CA LYS A 1059 16.98 14.79 -45.96
C LYS A 1059 16.44 13.98 -44.77
N TYR A 1060 16.51 12.66 -44.85
CA TYR A 1060 15.98 11.75 -43.85
C TYR A 1060 17.11 11.02 -43.10
N PRO A 1061 16.93 10.71 -41.81
CA PRO A 1061 17.83 9.81 -41.09
C PRO A 1061 17.80 8.40 -41.72
N VAL A 1062 18.94 7.72 -41.60
CA VAL A 1062 19.23 6.38 -42.14
C VAL A 1062 19.73 5.41 -41.08
N GLY A 1063 19.94 5.90 -39.86
CA GLY A 1063 20.32 5.08 -38.71
C GLY A 1063 19.26 4.04 -38.39
N GLN A 1064 19.69 2.98 -37.71
CA GLN A 1064 18.75 1.99 -37.19
C GLN A 1064 17.91 2.64 -36.08
N LEU A 1065 16.69 2.12 -35.87
CA LEU A 1065 15.88 2.50 -34.73
C LEU A 1065 16.59 2.09 -33.44
N GLY A 1066 16.64 2.98 -32.45
CA GLY A 1066 17.23 2.74 -31.14
C GLY A 1066 16.45 3.46 -30.04
N LEU A 1067 17.09 3.69 -28.90
CA LEU A 1067 16.46 4.36 -27.76
C LEU A 1067 16.15 5.83 -28.10
N GLY A 1068 14.87 6.22 -28.01
CA GLY A 1068 14.39 7.57 -28.27
C GLY A 1068 14.13 7.90 -29.75
N GLY A 1069 14.36 6.97 -30.68
CA GLY A 1069 14.21 7.17 -32.11
C GLY A 1069 15.36 6.57 -32.93
N GLN A 1070 15.49 6.95 -34.21
CA GLN A 1070 16.65 6.55 -35.01
C GLN A 1070 17.94 7.11 -34.39
N VAL A 1071 18.98 6.27 -34.28
CA VAL A 1071 20.19 6.60 -33.52
C VAL A 1071 20.92 7.85 -34.06
N ASP A 1072 20.87 8.07 -35.36
CA ASP A 1072 21.49 9.22 -36.04
C ASP A 1072 20.69 10.53 -35.89
N LEU A 1073 19.53 10.51 -35.22
CA LEU A 1073 18.83 11.73 -34.78
C LEU A 1073 19.59 12.46 -33.67
N PHE A 1074 20.39 11.73 -32.88
CA PHE A 1074 21.15 12.24 -31.76
C PHE A 1074 22.62 12.54 -32.11
N ASP A 1075 22.99 12.37 -33.38
CA ASP A 1075 24.31 12.79 -33.87
C ASP A 1075 24.42 14.32 -33.81
N GLU A 1076 25.49 14.81 -33.22
CA GLU A 1076 25.83 16.25 -33.24
C GLU A 1076 26.17 16.67 -34.68
N VAL A 1077 25.37 17.59 -35.23
CA VAL A 1077 25.53 18.04 -36.63
C VAL A 1077 25.96 19.50 -36.73
N ILE A 1078 25.66 20.31 -35.71
CA ILE A 1078 25.95 21.74 -35.67
C ILE A 1078 26.47 22.13 -34.29
N ALA A 1079 27.54 22.92 -34.26
CA ALA A 1079 28.00 23.60 -33.05
C ALA A 1079 27.84 25.12 -33.21
N VAL A 1080 27.24 25.76 -32.21
CA VAL A 1080 26.98 27.20 -32.15
C VAL A 1080 27.77 27.79 -30.97
N ASN A 1081 28.64 28.76 -31.22
CA ASN A 1081 29.48 29.36 -30.18
C ASN A 1081 29.26 30.87 -30.08
N THR A 1082 29.31 31.39 -28.86
CA THR A 1082 29.34 32.83 -28.54
C THR A 1082 30.16 33.06 -27.26
N THR A 1083 30.25 34.32 -26.83
CA THR A 1083 30.83 34.69 -25.55
C THR A 1083 29.85 35.55 -24.77
N VAL A 1084 29.79 35.38 -23.46
CA VAL A 1084 29.01 36.22 -22.56
C VAL A 1084 29.97 36.96 -21.64
N GLN A 1085 29.85 38.27 -21.55
CA GLN A 1085 30.67 39.11 -20.67
C GLN A 1085 29.81 39.73 -19.58
N SER A 1086 30.28 39.69 -18.33
CA SER A 1086 29.68 40.52 -17.28
C SER A 1086 30.06 41.98 -17.51
N THR A 1087 29.07 42.85 -17.59
CA THR A 1087 29.22 44.31 -17.75
C THR A 1087 28.86 45.09 -16.48
N GLY A 1088 28.48 44.40 -15.41
CA GLY A 1088 28.23 45.00 -14.09
C GLY A 1088 29.30 44.66 -13.06
N PHE A 1089 29.18 45.30 -11.89
CA PHE A 1089 30.17 45.25 -10.80
C PHE A 1089 30.00 44.07 -9.83
N LEU A 1090 28.98 43.24 -10.03
CA LEU A 1090 28.69 42.08 -9.19
C LEU A 1090 28.90 40.79 -9.99
N ASP A 1091 29.40 39.77 -9.30
CA ASP A 1091 29.40 38.41 -9.81
C ASP A 1091 27.96 37.95 -10.05
N GLY A 1092 27.74 37.19 -11.11
CA GLY A 1092 26.42 36.70 -11.46
C GLY A 1092 26.47 35.41 -12.27
N ALA A 1093 25.31 34.80 -12.48
CA ALA A 1093 25.16 33.70 -13.40
C ALA A 1093 24.14 34.07 -14.48
N GLU A 1094 24.49 33.79 -15.73
CA GLU A 1094 23.65 34.09 -16.88
C GLU A 1094 23.26 32.79 -17.59
N VAL A 1095 22.02 32.72 -18.02
CA VAL A 1095 21.48 31.64 -18.85
C VAL A 1095 21.42 32.14 -20.28
N ALA A 1096 22.40 31.75 -21.09
CA ALA A 1096 22.40 32.03 -22.52
C ALA A 1096 21.47 31.04 -23.23
N GLN A 1097 20.54 31.54 -24.05
CA GLN A 1097 19.51 30.75 -24.72
C GLN A 1097 19.66 30.85 -26.23
N LEU A 1098 19.60 29.71 -26.92
CA LEU A 1098 19.67 29.59 -28.37
C LEU A 1098 18.30 29.22 -28.95
N TYR A 1099 17.83 30.07 -29.84
CA TYR A 1099 16.59 29.89 -30.60
C TYR A 1099 16.89 29.69 -32.09
N LEU A 1100 16.17 28.76 -32.70
CA LEU A 1100 16.30 28.40 -34.10
C LEU A 1100 15.05 28.83 -34.88
N SER A 1101 15.25 29.52 -36.00
CA SER A 1101 14.24 29.75 -37.02
C SER A 1101 14.54 28.87 -38.23
N PHE A 1102 13.54 28.12 -38.68
CA PHE A 1102 13.65 27.18 -39.79
C PHE A 1102 13.31 27.86 -41.13
N PRO A 1103 13.71 27.26 -42.26
CA PRO A 1103 13.21 27.66 -43.58
C PRO A 1103 11.69 27.49 -43.68
N ASP A 1104 11.01 28.35 -44.46
CA ASP A 1104 9.55 28.31 -44.68
C ASP A 1104 9.03 26.92 -45.08
N ALA A 1105 9.82 26.16 -45.83
CA ALA A 1105 9.48 24.81 -46.29
C ALA A 1105 9.26 23.79 -45.16
N ALA A 1106 9.75 24.06 -43.94
CA ALA A 1106 9.57 23.21 -42.76
C ALA A 1106 8.23 23.46 -42.03
N ASP A 1107 7.56 24.59 -42.32
CA ASP A 1107 6.30 25.01 -41.69
C ASP A 1107 6.38 25.00 -40.14
N GLN A 1108 7.43 25.63 -39.60
CA GLN A 1108 7.74 25.62 -38.17
C GLN A 1108 7.38 26.95 -37.48
N PRO A 1109 7.22 26.96 -36.15
CA PRO A 1109 7.14 28.21 -35.39
C PRO A 1109 8.32 29.14 -35.64
N ILE A 1110 8.08 30.45 -35.47
CA ILE A 1110 9.01 31.54 -35.82
C ILE A 1110 10.39 31.34 -35.18
N CYS A 1111 10.41 31.02 -33.88
CA CYS A 1111 11.60 30.75 -33.10
C CYS A 1111 11.32 29.57 -32.19
N ILE A 1112 12.27 28.65 -32.05
CA ILE A 1112 12.14 27.48 -31.18
C ILE A 1112 13.40 27.32 -30.35
N LEU A 1113 13.27 27.11 -29.04
CA LEU A 1113 14.41 26.81 -28.18
C LEU A 1113 15.11 25.52 -28.62
N ARG A 1114 16.45 25.57 -28.78
CA ARG A 1114 17.31 24.43 -29.14
C ARG A 1114 18.62 24.37 -28.36
N GLY A 1115 18.85 25.30 -27.43
CA GLY A 1115 20.01 25.25 -26.55
C GLY A 1115 19.87 26.22 -25.40
N PHE A 1116 20.47 25.86 -24.27
CA PHE A 1116 20.70 26.78 -23.17
C PHE A 1116 21.97 26.36 -22.44
N GLU A 1117 22.69 27.34 -21.90
CA GLU A 1117 23.88 27.13 -21.08
C GLU A 1117 23.92 28.17 -19.96
N LYS A 1118 24.12 27.70 -18.73
CA LYS A 1118 24.25 28.56 -17.56
C LYS A 1118 25.70 28.72 -17.19
N VAL A 1119 26.19 29.96 -17.21
CA VAL A 1119 27.57 30.29 -16.91
C VAL A 1119 27.66 31.22 -15.71
N LYS A 1120 28.50 30.86 -14.73
CA LYS A 1120 28.87 31.74 -13.62
C LYS A 1120 30.01 32.63 -14.10
N ILE A 1121 29.82 33.94 -14.00
CA ILE A 1121 30.75 34.94 -14.53
C ILE A 1121 31.09 35.92 -13.40
N THR A 1122 32.37 35.99 -13.06
CA THR A 1122 32.91 37.02 -12.16
C THR A 1122 32.79 38.40 -12.82
N ALA A 1123 32.61 39.45 -12.03
CA ALA A 1123 32.54 40.83 -12.53
C ALA A 1123 33.67 41.15 -13.52
N ASP A 1124 33.32 41.86 -14.61
CA ASP A 1124 34.19 42.21 -15.73
C ASP A 1124 34.86 41.05 -16.49
N GLN A 1125 34.51 39.79 -16.23
CA GLN A 1125 35.06 38.63 -16.95
C GLN A 1125 34.18 38.19 -18.14
N VAL A 1126 34.78 37.42 -19.04
CA VAL A 1126 34.16 36.81 -20.22
C VAL A 1126 34.13 35.29 -20.06
N ALA A 1127 33.00 34.67 -20.38
CA ALA A 1127 32.83 33.23 -20.47
C ALA A 1127 32.52 32.82 -21.93
N ALA A 1128 33.11 31.71 -22.37
CA ALA A 1128 32.74 31.09 -23.64
C ALA A 1128 31.48 30.24 -23.44
N VAL A 1129 30.57 30.29 -24.42
CA VAL A 1129 29.34 29.50 -24.43
C VAL A 1129 29.27 28.73 -25.74
N SER A 1130 28.95 27.44 -25.65
CA SER A 1130 28.85 26.53 -26.79
C SER A 1130 27.55 25.73 -26.69
N PHE A 1131 26.81 25.65 -27.78
CA PHE A 1131 25.62 24.82 -27.92
C PHE A 1131 25.89 23.76 -28.98
N SER A 1132 25.68 22.50 -28.61
CA SER A 1132 25.74 21.37 -29.54
C SER A 1132 24.33 20.99 -29.95
N LEU A 1133 24.06 20.98 -31.26
CA LEU A 1133 22.77 20.65 -31.84
C LEU A 1133 22.84 19.30 -32.54
N CYS A 1134 21.93 18.43 -32.13
CA CYS A 1134 21.72 17.13 -32.74
C CYS A 1134 20.98 17.27 -34.07
N ARG A 1135 21.04 16.23 -34.92
CA ARG A 1135 20.28 16.18 -36.17
C ARG A 1135 18.79 16.47 -35.96
N ARG A 1136 18.19 15.95 -34.89
CA ARG A 1136 16.77 16.17 -34.56
C ARG A 1136 16.46 17.64 -34.28
N ASP A 1137 17.40 18.39 -33.68
CA ASP A 1137 17.22 19.80 -33.33
C ASP A 1137 16.97 20.70 -34.55
N VAL A 1138 17.51 20.31 -35.70
CA VAL A 1138 17.36 21.01 -36.99
C VAL A 1138 16.39 20.32 -37.95
N SER A 1139 15.66 19.32 -37.46
CA SER A 1139 14.67 18.56 -38.24
C SER A 1139 13.23 18.99 -37.91
N TYR A 1140 12.31 18.71 -38.83
CA TYR A 1140 10.86 18.77 -38.64
C TYR A 1140 10.24 17.39 -38.96
N TRP A 1141 9.01 17.15 -38.54
CA TRP A 1141 8.29 15.92 -38.83
C TRP A 1141 7.57 16.00 -40.18
N ASP A 1142 8.01 15.17 -41.14
CA ASP A 1142 7.36 14.99 -42.45
C ASP A 1142 6.25 13.93 -42.31
N VAL A 1143 5.01 14.39 -42.11
CA VAL A 1143 3.83 13.53 -41.92
C VAL A 1143 3.61 12.57 -43.08
N VAL A 1144 3.92 12.96 -44.32
CA VAL A 1144 3.73 12.08 -45.49
C VAL A 1144 4.77 10.98 -45.52
N ALA A 1145 6.03 11.32 -45.20
CA ALA A 1145 7.12 10.35 -45.15
C ALA A 1145 7.15 9.51 -43.86
N GLN A 1146 6.43 9.93 -42.81
CA GLN A 1146 6.50 9.39 -41.44
C GLN A 1146 7.95 9.37 -40.92
N LYS A 1147 8.67 10.48 -41.11
CA LYS A 1147 10.09 10.62 -40.75
C LYS A 1147 10.43 12.06 -40.34
N TRP A 1148 11.39 12.19 -39.45
CA TRP A 1148 12.12 13.44 -39.26
C TRP A 1148 12.87 13.81 -40.54
N ALA A 1149 12.79 15.08 -40.93
CA ALA A 1149 13.41 15.61 -42.14
C ALA A 1149 14.16 16.89 -41.85
N VAL A 1150 15.35 17.04 -42.43
CA VAL A 1150 16.05 18.33 -42.49
C VAL A 1150 15.54 19.08 -43.72
N ALA A 1151 15.11 20.33 -43.55
CA ALA A 1151 14.63 21.16 -44.65
C ALA A 1151 15.83 21.82 -45.34
N ASN A 1152 15.86 21.84 -46.66
CA ASN A 1152 16.86 22.63 -47.37
C ASN A 1152 16.49 24.11 -47.28
N GLY A 1153 17.46 24.96 -46.97
CA GLY A 1153 17.24 26.40 -46.90
C GLY A 1153 18.08 27.09 -45.83
N THR A 1154 17.73 28.34 -45.55
CA THR A 1154 18.42 29.19 -44.58
C THR A 1154 17.82 29.01 -43.20
N TYR A 1155 18.64 28.53 -42.26
CA TYR A 1155 18.35 28.49 -40.83
C TYR A 1155 18.95 29.72 -40.15
N THR A 1156 18.23 30.31 -39.20
CA THR A 1156 18.72 31.43 -38.39
C THR A 1156 18.91 31.00 -36.94
N PHE A 1157 20.12 31.19 -36.41
CA PHE A 1157 20.51 30.86 -35.04
C PHE A 1157 20.60 32.16 -34.25
N SER A 1158 19.71 32.36 -33.29
CA SER A 1158 19.64 33.57 -32.47
C SER A 1158 19.96 33.25 -31.02
N VAL A 1159 20.92 33.96 -30.43
CA VAL A 1159 21.31 33.80 -29.03
C VAL A 1159 20.98 35.05 -28.24
N GLY A 1160 20.44 34.86 -27.04
CA GLY A 1160 20.02 35.94 -26.17
C GLY A 1160 19.80 35.51 -24.72
N SER A 1161 19.35 36.46 -23.91
CA SER A 1161 19.04 36.22 -22.49
C SER A 1161 17.58 35.81 -22.24
N SER A 1162 16.70 36.02 -23.23
CA SER A 1162 15.31 35.55 -23.27
C SER A 1162 14.79 35.60 -24.71
N LEU A 1163 13.60 35.06 -24.97
CA LEU A 1163 13.00 35.05 -26.31
C LEU A 1163 12.79 36.47 -26.90
N ARG A 1164 12.56 37.49 -26.07
CA ARG A 1164 12.39 38.89 -26.51
C ARG A 1164 13.66 39.74 -26.33
N ASP A 1165 14.76 39.15 -25.88
CA ASP A 1165 16.08 39.80 -25.75
C ASP A 1165 17.14 38.94 -26.48
N LEU A 1166 16.96 38.82 -27.80
CA LEU A 1166 17.89 38.17 -28.72
C LEU A 1166 18.95 39.18 -29.15
N ARG A 1167 20.21 38.93 -28.80
CA ARG A 1167 21.29 39.93 -28.85
C ARG A 1167 22.24 39.74 -30.01
N SER A 1168 22.37 38.51 -30.49
CA SER A 1168 23.18 38.17 -31.66
C SER A 1168 22.51 37.06 -32.45
N ASN A 1169 22.65 37.08 -33.77
CA ASN A 1169 22.21 35.99 -34.63
C ASN A 1169 23.18 35.75 -35.78
N THR A 1170 23.05 34.60 -36.41
CA THR A 1170 23.75 34.27 -37.66
C THR A 1170 22.92 33.26 -38.45
N THR A 1171 23.30 33.02 -39.71
CA THR A 1171 22.57 32.09 -40.58
C THR A 1171 23.47 30.99 -41.12
N LEU A 1172 22.87 29.83 -41.39
CA LEU A 1172 23.51 28.70 -42.06
C LEU A 1172 22.58 28.19 -43.16
N VAL A 1173 23.12 27.89 -44.32
CA VAL A 1173 22.38 27.21 -45.40
C VAL A 1173 22.68 25.73 -45.33
N ILE A 1174 21.62 24.91 -45.28
CA ILE A 1174 21.67 23.46 -45.36
C ILE A 1174 21.14 22.98 -46.71
#